data_AF-A0A9E3AG22-F1
#
_entry.id   AF-A0A9E3AG22-F1
#
_cell.length_a   1.000
_cell.length_b   1.000
_cell.length_c   1.000
_cell.angle_alpha   90.00
_cell.angle_beta   90.00
_cell.angle_gamma   90.00
#
_symmetry.space_group_name_H-M   'P 1'
#
loop_
_entity.id
_entity.type
_entity.pdbx_description
1 polymer ?
#
loop_
_entity_poly.entity_id
_entity_poly.type
_entity_poly.pdbx_seq_one_letter_code
_entity_poly.pdbx_strand_id
1 'polypeptide(L)'
;MRARLLWGASFAAIIGGLSAHGAQAQTLNALGAAIKQSIAARPATTPSAASIANAAAMLKASANALRYQTQVNLAINTNLAAQAQAAAQAAASALNQSAGIADGLTMGCVPGASACGLTPAVSAAALASADPTGLATWQGAQMPTLANPSNPNQVTVVQTDPRALLSWTSFNVGQNTTLTFQQQVKGVNQPSWIVLNRVVGGTAPSTILGKINAPGTVLVLNQNGILFGAGAQVNVGSLVASTLEIGHAVEGATNNTPITLSQRNAEFLEFGLLGYAEQNTNTSGADLSTFSTTATYDPSTNADSFAPVTAPLTVAEGASLTSANGGYLMLLGPNISDAGEMTSPSGEVALQSADHVTLTASQGNANSVDPDVRGLVVTGQTLAPSPTPVKDSVQIASTGIIQVPLGYVSVGASSTGSVTDAGVISSTTSVSENGYVNIFGGAVNLASGTATTPGAVIAIEPDSSSPTIPQDPTSLAAFKPSRVRIGEYALGSTSGAAPATTGSLIDIGAYSLIYAPSANISIGADPGPTTVVSSTPTPTSSVLVESGAVIDAAGLPDVEVPASRNTLKIDPVKGNELADAPAFRNGFLNGATVYLDPRLSGVTADGVAWVGSPLISAAAYAEQVGVSVSELMLKGGNVT
;
A
#
# COMPACT_ATOMS: atom_id res chain seq x y z
N MET A 1 -5.45 -52.21 -50.75
CA MET A 1 -5.00 -53.01 -49.59
C MET A 1 -4.80 -52.03 -48.43
N ARG A 2 -5.79 -51.90 -47.53
CA ARG A 2 -5.73 -52.33 -46.09
C ARG A 2 -4.43 -51.83 -45.43
N ALA A 3 -4.40 -50.90 -44.48
CA ALA A 3 -5.17 -50.72 -43.23
C ALA A 3 -5.20 -49.21 -42.82
N ARG A 4 -6.34 -48.58 -42.44
CA ARG A 4 -6.95 -48.44 -41.09
C ARG A 4 -5.99 -47.76 -40.07
N LEU A 5 -6.25 -46.65 -39.36
CA LEU A 5 -7.42 -46.07 -38.64
C LEU A 5 -7.19 -44.52 -38.52
N LEU A 6 -8.14 -43.63 -38.83
CA LEU A 6 -9.18 -42.96 -37.99
C LEU A 6 -8.72 -41.86 -36.99
N TRP A 7 -9.37 -40.70 -37.15
CA TRP A 7 -9.41 -39.50 -36.30
C TRP A 7 -10.00 -39.74 -34.89
N GLY A 8 -9.73 -38.84 -33.94
CA GLY A 8 -10.65 -38.55 -32.82
C GLY A 8 -10.00 -38.08 -31.51
N ALA A 9 -10.54 -36.99 -30.96
CA ALA A 9 -10.16 -36.28 -29.73
C ALA A 9 -10.08 -37.12 -28.43
N SER A 10 -9.22 -36.69 -27.49
CA SER A 10 -9.39 -36.71 -26.01
C SER A 10 -8.13 -36.09 -25.37
N PHE A 11 -8.24 -35.01 -24.59
CA PHE A 11 -8.35 -35.00 -23.13
C PHE A 11 -7.22 -35.76 -22.39
N ALA A 12 -6.54 -35.04 -21.50
CA ALA A 12 -5.56 -35.48 -20.48
C ALA A 12 -4.08 -35.62 -20.89
N ALA A 13 -3.27 -34.61 -20.51
CA ALA A 13 -1.91 -34.78 -20.00
C ALA A 13 -1.40 -33.48 -19.31
N ILE A 14 -2.08 -33.05 -18.24
CA ILE A 14 -1.47 -32.20 -17.20
C ILE A 14 -1.29 -33.10 -15.98
N ILE A 15 -0.21 -33.89 -15.96
CA ILE A 15 0.33 -34.54 -14.76
C ILE A 15 1.84 -34.58 -14.95
N GLY A 16 2.56 -33.78 -14.17
CA GLY A 16 4.02 -33.73 -14.23
C GLY A 16 4.60 -32.60 -13.39
N GLY A 17 4.32 -32.61 -12.08
CA GLY A 17 4.84 -31.59 -11.16
C GLY A 17 4.33 -31.75 -9.72
N LEU A 18 4.09 -32.98 -9.28
CA LEU A 18 3.77 -33.32 -7.89
C LEU A 18 4.73 -34.41 -7.44
N SER A 19 5.88 -34.01 -6.91
CA SER A 19 6.79 -34.91 -6.20
C SER A 19 7.64 -34.12 -5.21
N ALA A 20 7.08 -33.84 -4.03
CA ALA A 20 7.82 -33.72 -2.75
C ALA A 20 6.87 -33.55 -1.54
N HIS A 21 5.84 -34.40 -1.39
CA HIS A 21 5.11 -34.51 -0.10
C HIS A 21 4.81 -35.98 0.19
N GLY A 22 5.88 -36.73 0.44
CA GLY A 22 5.84 -38.14 0.84
C GLY A 22 6.61 -38.34 2.13
N ALA A 23 6.19 -37.68 3.22
CA ALA A 23 6.77 -37.89 4.55
C ALA A 23 5.80 -37.54 5.70
N GLN A 24 4.50 -37.85 5.58
CA GLN A 24 3.57 -37.68 6.72
C GLN A 24 2.64 -38.88 7.00
N ALA A 25 2.80 -40.00 6.28
CA ALA A 25 2.02 -41.22 6.55
C ALA A 25 2.73 -42.23 7.48
N GLN A 26 4.02 -42.05 7.79
CA GLN A 26 4.77 -42.98 8.65
C GLN A 26 5.02 -42.46 10.09
N THR A 27 4.66 -41.21 10.38
CA THR A 27 4.83 -40.60 11.72
C THR A 27 3.75 -41.01 12.71
N LEU A 28 2.54 -41.39 12.25
CA LEU A 28 1.44 -41.80 13.14
C LEU A 28 1.67 -43.17 13.80
N ASN A 29 2.30 -44.12 13.11
CA ASN A 29 2.64 -45.42 13.71
C ASN A 29 3.92 -45.37 14.56
N ALA A 30 4.86 -44.47 14.25
CA ALA A 30 6.05 -44.24 15.07
C ALA A 30 5.71 -43.51 16.39
N LEU A 31 4.72 -42.61 16.37
CA LEU A 31 4.20 -41.95 17.58
C LEU A 31 3.48 -42.96 18.50
N GLY A 32 2.71 -43.90 17.94
CA GLY A 32 2.05 -44.96 18.69
C GLY A 32 3.01 -45.95 19.37
N ALA A 33 4.21 -46.16 18.81
CA ALA A 33 5.25 -47.01 19.39
C ALA A 33 6.10 -46.27 20.46
N ALA A 34 6.39 -44.98 20.27
CA ALA A 34 7.11 -44.15 21.24
C ALA A 34 6.30 -43.87 22.52
N ILE A 35 4.96 -43.82 22.41
CA ILE A 35 4.06 -43.69 23.56
C ILE A 35 4.07 -44.98 24.42
N LYS A 36 4.31 -46.16 23.84
CA LYS A 36 4.31 -47.43 24.61
C LYS A 36 5.58 -47.69 25.42
N GLN A 37 6.71 -47.07 25.08
CA GLN A 37 7.99 -47.32 25.77
C GLN A 37 8.35 -46.28 26.85
N SER A 38 7.60 -45.19 27.01
CA SER A 38 7.89 -44.13 27.98
C SER A 38 6.98 -44.12 29.23
N ILE A 39 6.06 -45.08 29.37
CA ILE A 39 5.12 -45.15 30.52
C ILE A 39 5.74 -45.87 31.74
N ALA A 40 6.93 -46.45 31.61
CA ALA A 40 7.66 -46.97 32.76
C ALA A 40 8.54 -45.87 33.38
N ALA A 41 8.11 -45.32 34.51
CA ALA A 41 8.85 -44.46 35.44
C ALA A 41 8.79 -42.93 35.23
N ARG A 42 7.59 -42.33 35.26
CA ARG A 42 7.37 -41.01 35.90
C ARG A 42 6.06 -41.04 36.68
N PRO A 43 5.94 -40.38 37.85
CA PRO A 43 4.65 -40.25 38.50
C PRO A 43 3.71 -39.48 37.57
N ALA A 44 2.60 -40.10 37.19
CA ALA A 44 1.57 -39.49 36.37
C ALA A 44 0.89 -38.37 37.17
N THR A 45 1.37 -37.14 37.03
CA THR A 45 0.57 -35.97 37.37
C THR A 45 -0.54 -35.89 36.32
N THR A 46 -1.78 -36.19 36.71
CA THR A 46 -2.95 -35.91 35.87
C THR A 46 -2.91 -34.44 35.43
N PRO A 47 -2.95 -34.14 34.12
CA PRO A 47 -2.98 -32.77 33.65
C PRO A 47 -4.17 -32.05 34.30
N SER A 48 -3.92 -30.88 34.90
CA SER A 48 -4.97 -30.10 35.54
C SER A 48 -6.02 -29.71 34.50
N ALA A 49 -7.28 -29.52 34.92
CA ALA A 49 -8.34 -29.04 34.02
C ALA A 49 -7.94 -27.74 33.29
N ALA A 50 -7.15 -26.88 33.95
CA ALA A 50 -6.57 -25.68 33.36
C ALA A 50 -5.57 -25.99 32.22
N SER A 51 -4.71 -27.00 32.37
CA SER A 51 -3.77 -27.39 31.30
C SER A 51 -4.47 -27.96 30.07
N ILE A 52 -5.56 -28.71 30.25
CA ILE A 52 -6.37 -29.26 29.14
C ILE A 52 -7.15 -28.13 28.45
N ALA A 53 -7.73 -27.21 29.22
CA ALA A 53 -8.43 -26.05 28.67
C ALA A 53 -7.49 -25.15 27.86
N ASN A 54 -6.27 -24.91 28.35
CA ASN A 54 -5.25 -24.14 27.64
C ASN A 54 -4.81 -24.84 26.34
N ALA A 55 -4.60 -26.15 26.36
CA ALA A 55 -4.26 -26.91 25.16
C ALA A 55 -5.39 -26.88 24.11
N ALA A 56 -6.65 -27.00 24.54
CA ALA A 56 -7.81 -26.89 23.65
C ALA A 56 -7.97 -25.47 23.07
N ALA A 57 -7.71 -24.43 23.87
CA ALA A 57 -7.71 -23.05 23.41
C ALA A 57 -6.61 -22.78 22.37
N MET A 58 -5.40 -23.30 22.59
CA MET A 58 -4.29 -23.22 21.63
C MET A 58 -4.61 -23.92 20.31
N LEU A 59 -5.13 -25.15 20.35
CA LEU A 59 -5.56 -25.88 19.15
C LEU A 59 -6.65 -25.15 18.36
N LYS A 60 -7.56 -24.47 19.05
CA LYS A 60 -8.59 -23.66 18.40
C LYS A 60 -8.00 -22.39 17.76
N ALA A 61 -7.06 -21.73 18.45
CA ALA A 61 -6.38 -20.55 17.93
C ALA A 61 -5.56 -20.89 16.67
N SER A 62 -4.83 -22.01 16.68
CA SER A 62 -4.07 -22.46 15.51
C SER A 62 -4.95 -22.86 14.33
N ALA A 63 -6.06 -23.56 14.58
CA ALA A 63 -7.03 -23.87 13.54
C ALA A 63 -7.67 -22.61 12.92
N ASN A 64 -7.97 -21.59 13.73
CA ASN A 64 -8.52 -20.32 13.26
C ASN A 64 -7.50 -19.53 12.44
N ALA A 65 -6.26 -19.39 12.93
CA ALA A 65 -5.21 -18.68 12.21
C ALA A 65 -4.95 -19.31 10.83
N LEU A 66 -4.83 -20.64 10.77
CA LEU A 66 -4.66 -21.35 9.50
C LEU A 66 -5.85 -21.13 8.56
N ARG A 67 -7.08 -21.11 9.10
CA ARG A 67 -8.29 -20.82 8.31
C ARG A 67 -8.22 -19.42 7.71
N TYR A 68 -7.89 -18.40 8.49
CA TYR A 68 -7.84 -17.01 8.00
C TYR A 68 -6.74 -16.81 6.97
N GLN A 69 -5.53 -17.36 7.20
CA GLN A 69 -4.46 -17.36 6.21
C GLN A 69 -4.88 -18.07 4.91
N THR A 70 -5.61 -19.18 5.01
CA THR A 70 -6.14 -19.88 3.82
C THR A 70 -7.18 -19.03 3.09
N GLN A 71 -8.03 -18.28 3.81
CA GLN A 71 -9.00 -17.37 3.20
C GLN A 71 -8.33 -16.19 2.48
N VAL A 72 -7.30 -15.59 3.08
CA VAL A 72 -6.50 -14.53 2.44
C VAL A 72 -5.85 -15.05 1.16
N ASN A 73 -5.16 -16.19 1.24
CA ASN A 73 -4.52 -16.81 0.08
C ASN A 73 -5.53 -17.20 -1.00
N LEU A 74 -6.71 -17.72 -0.62
CA LEU A 74 -7.76 -18.04 -1.56
C LEU A 74 -8.25 -16.79 -2.28
N ALA A 75 -8.57 -15.72 -1.55
CA ALA A 75 -9.08 -14.46 -2.11
C ALA A 75 -8.08 -13.83 -3.10
N ILE A 76 -6.80 -13.78 -2.72
CA ILE A 76 -5.72 -13.28 -3.60
C ILE A 76 -5.65 -14.14 -4.87
N ASN A 77 -5.58 -15.46 -4.75
CA ASN A 77 -5.39 -16.35 -5.90
C ASN A 77 -6.63 -16.37 -6.83
N THR A 78 -7.84 -16.31 -6.29
CA THR A 78 -9.07 -16.26 -7.10
C THR A 78 -9.18 -14.94 -7.86
N ASN A 79 -8.86 -13.83 -7.20
CA ASN A 79 -8.91 -12.52 -7.84
C ASN A 79 -7.80 -12.42 -8.90
N LEU A 80 -6.58 -12.89 -8.62
CA LEU A 80 -5.49 -12.89 -9.59
C LEU A 80 -5.82 -13.75 -10.82
N ALA A 81 -6.52 -14.87 -10.64
CA ALA A 81 -7.02 -15.66 -11.75
C ALA A 81 -8.08 -14.92 -12.59
N ALA A 82 -8.95 -14.12 -11.96
CA ALA A 82 -9.92 -13.26 -12.65
C ALA A 82 -9.20 -12.15 -13.44
N GLN A 83 -8.23 -11.46 -12.81
CA GLN A 83 -7.37 -10.46 -13.46
C GLN A 83 -6.73 -11.03 -14.75
N ALA A 84 -6.14 -12.24 -14.66
CA ALA A 84 -5.50 -12.89 -15.80
C ALA A 84 -6.50 -13.24 -16.92
N GLN A 85 -7.73 -13.64 -16.58
CA GLN A 85 -8.78 -13.94 -17.57
C GLN A 85 -9.28 -12.68 -18.26
N ALA A 86 -9.53 -11.60 -17.51
CA ALA A 86 -9.97 -10.32 -18.07
C ALA A 86 -8.91 -9.73 -19.02
N ALA A 87 -7.63 -9.77 -18.62
CA ALA A 87 -6.52 -9.35 -19.48
C ALA A 87 -6.42 -10.20 -20.76
N ALA A 88 -6.61 -11.53 -20.66
CA ALA A 88 -6.59 -12.42 -21.82
C ALA A 88 -7.76 -12.18 -22.78
N GLN A 89 -8.97 -11.93 -22.25
CA GLN A 89 -10.15 -11.59 -23.05
C GLN A 89 -9.98 -10.25 -23.77
N ALA A 90 -9.41 -9.26 -23.11
CA ALA A 90 -9.08 -7.96 -23.70
C ALA A 90 -8.04 -8.09 -24.82
N ALA A 91 -7.02 -8.94 -24.64
CA ALA A 91 -6.04 -9.23 -25.69
C ALA A 91 -6.68 -9.98 -26.88
N ALA A 92 -7.66 -10.86 -26.65
CA ALA A 92 -8.36 -11.59 -27.71
C ALA A 92 -9.34 -10.69 -28.49
N SER A 93 -10.03 -9.76 -27.82
CA SER A 93 -10.94 -8.81 -28.47
C SER A 93 -10.19 -7.78 -29.32
N ALA A 94 -8.96 -7.42 -28.92
CA ALA A 94 -8.03 -6.59 -29.68
C ALA A 94 -7.78 -7.08 -31.10
N LEU A 95 -7.58 -8.39 -31.26
CA LEU A 95 -7.28 -9.03 -32.54
C LEU A 95 -8.46 -8.95 -33.52
N ASN A 96 -9.67 -8.73 -33.00
CA ASN A 96 -10.92 -8.79 -33.75
C ASN A 96 -11.57 -7.41 -33.98
N GLN A 97 -11.04 -6.32 -33.41
CA GLN A 97 -11.61 -4.97 -33.54
C GLN A 97 -10.64 -4.00 -34.22
N SER A 98 -11.12 -3.30 -35.26
CA SER A 98 -10.38 -2.23 -35.94
C SER A 98 -10.71 -0.82 -35.41
N ALA A 99 -11.43 -0.71 -34.29
CA ALA A 99 -12.04 0.53 -33.79
C ALA A 99 -11.60 0.90 -32.35
N GLY A 100 -10.38 0.50 -31.97
CA GLY A 100 -9.78 0.86 -30.68
C GLY A 100 -9.05 2.21 -30.71
N ILE A 101 -8.56 2.64 -29.55
CA ILE A 101 -7.57 3.71 -29.41
C ILE A 101 -6.40 3.46 -30.37
N ALA A 102 -6.03 4.47 -31.16
CA ALA A 102 -4.90 4.34 -32.09
C ALA A 102 -3.58 4.05 -31.35
N ASP A 103 -2.78 3.16 -31.93
CA ASP A 103 -1.47 2.83 -31.38
C ASP A 103 -0.41 3.87 -31.77
N GLY A 104 0.52 4.13 -30.85
CA GLY A 104 1.69 4.97 -31.08
C GLY A 104 1.42 6.48 -31.05
N LEU A 105 2.28 7.21 -31.76
CA LEU A 105 2.15 8.66 -31.95
C LEU A 105 1.16 8.97 -33.07
N THR A 106 0.17 9.80 -32.79
CA THR A 106 -0.80 10.27 -33.79
C THR A 106 -0.61 11.75 -34.10
N MET A 107 -0.48 12.10 -35.39
CA MET A 107 -0.42 13.49 -35.86
C MET A 107 -1.75 13.90 -36.49
N GLY A 108 -2.21 15.13 -36.22
CA GLY A 108 -3.40 15.70 -36.86
C GLY A 108 -4.74 15.23 -36.27
N CYS A 109 -4.72 14.70 -35.05
CA CYS A 109 -5.94 14.37 -34.33
C CYS A 109 -6.72 15.64 -33.94
N VAL A 110 -8.04 15.62 -34.10
CA VAL A 110 -8.92 16.70 -33.66
C VAL A 110 -8.99 16.67 -32.13
N PRO A 111 -8.78 17.79 -31.42
CA PRO A 111 -8.93 17.84 -29.96
C PRO A 111 -10.27 17.26 -29.51
N GLY A 112 -10.25 16.35 -28.53
CA GLY A 112 -11.44 15.68 -28.00
C GLY A 112 -11.89 14.41 -28.75
N ALA A 113 -11.23 14.00 -29.84
CA ALA A 113 -11.53 12.70 -30.45
C ALA A 113 -11.03 11.53 -29.57
N SER A 114 -11.95 10.67 -29.14
CA SER A 114 -11.68 9.55 -28.23
C SER A 114 -10.77 8.46 -28.83
N ALA A 115 -10.61 8.40 -30.15
CA ALA A 115 -9.83 7.35 -30.83
C ALA A 115 -8.34 7.70 -31.05
N CYS A 116 -7.89 8.89 -30.68
CA CYS A 116 -6.50 9.32 -30.85
C CYS A 116 -5.56 8.55 -29.93
N GLY A 117 -4.30 8.37 -30.35
CA GLY A 117 -3.22 7.84 -29.51
C GLY A 117 -2.48 8.98 -28.80
N LEU A 118 -1.17 8.82 -28.63
CA LEU A 118 -0.34 9.85 -28.00
C LEU A 118 -0.17 11.05 -28.95
N THR A 119 -0.70 12.21 -28.55
CA THR A 119 -0.71 13.44 -29.37
C THR A 119 -0.24 14.65 -28.55
N PRO A 120 1.01 15.12 -28.72
CA PRO A 120 1.50 16.32 -28.04
C PRO A 120 0.65 17.56 -28.37
N ALA A 121 0.51 18.47 -27.40
CA ALA A 121 -0.18 19.75 -27.61
C ALA A 121 0.64 20.74 -28.47
N VAL A 122 1.93 20.47 -28.66
CA VAL A 122 2.86 21.30 -29.41
C VAL A 122 3.65 20.47 -30.43
N SER A 123 4.12 21.11 -31.50
CA SER A 123 4.98 20.48 -32.50
C SER A 123 6.47 20.56 -32.18
N ALA A 124 6.86 21.33 -31.16
CA ALA A 124 8.24 21.48 -30.69
C ALA A 124 8.24 21.85 -29.20
N ALA A 125 9.36 21.62 -28.51
CA ALA A 125 9.52 21.97 -27.11
C ALA A 125 9.25 23.46 -26.87
N ALA A 126 8.53 23.77 -25.79
CA ALA A 126 8.07 25.11 -25.45
C ALA A 126 8.21 25.33 -23.94
N LEU A 127 9.01 26.33 -23.54
CA LEU A 127 9.25 26.64 -22.14
C LEU A 127 8.01 27.24 -21.48
N ALA A 128 7.77 26.89 -20.21
CA ALA A 128 6.67 27.43 -19.42
C ALA A 128 6.72 28.97 -19.34
N SER A 129 7.92 29.55 -19.27
CA SER A 129 8.12 31.01 -19.25
C SER A 129 7.73 31.73 -20.54
N ALA A 130 7.62 30.99 -21.65
CA ALA A 130 7.19 31.50 -22.96
C ALA A 130 5.73 31.17 -23.27
N ASP A 131 5.02 30.45 -22.39
CA ASP A 131 3.62 30.05 -22.54
C ASP A 131 2.74 30.72 -21.48
N PRO A 132 2.20 31.92 -21.74
CA PRO A 132 1.36 32.63 -20.78
C PRO A 132 0.04 31.88 -20.47
N THR A 133 -0.39 30.97 -21.34
CA THR A 133 -1.61 30.18 -21.16
C THR A 133 -1.41 28.96 -20.26
N GLY A 134 -0.18 28.43 -20.21
CA GLY A 134 0.15 27.17 -19.56
C GLY A 134 -0.33 25.92 -20.31
N LEU A 135 -1.03 26.07 -21.44
CA LEU A 135 -1.61 24.96 -22.19
C LEU A 135 -0.61 24.31 -23.15
N ALA A 136 0.37 25.06 -23.65
CA ALA A 136 1.31 24.64 -24.69
C ALA A 136 2.72 24.33 -24.14
N THR A 137 2.84 24.10 -22.83
CA THR A 137 4.15 23.86 -22.19
C THR A 137 4.68 22.45 -22.51
N TRP A 138 5.92 22.37 -22.98
CA TRP A 138 6.68 21.14 -23.14
C TRP A 138 8.14 21.40 -22.73
N GLN A 139 8.45 21.12 -21.47
CA GLN A 139 9.73 21.47 -20.85
C GLN A 139 10.28 20.29 -20.05
N GLY A 140 11.60 20.16 -19.99
CA GLY A 140 12.28 19.11 -19.22
C GLY A 140 12.39 17.77 -19.93
N ALA A 141 11.93 17.66 -21.18
CA ALA A 141 12.07 16.48 -22.01
C ALA A 141 12.13 16.82 -23.50
N GLN A 142 12.69 15.91 -24.29
CA GLN A 142 12.59 15.93 -25.76
C GLN A 142 11.15 15.61 -26.20
N MET A 143 10.78 16.04 -27.42
CA MET A 143 9.53 15.61 -28.06
C MET A 143 9.49 14.08 -28.16
N PRO A 144 8.31 13.44 -28.10
CA PRO A 144 8.25 12.00 -28.14
C PRO A 144 8.66 11.50 -29.52
N THR A 145 9.39 10.39 -29.54
CA THR A 145 9.90 9.79 -30.77
C THR A 145 9.50 8.32 -30.84
N LEU A 146 9.52 7.76 -32.04
CA LEU A 146 9.41 6.32 -32.22
C LEU A 146 10.78 5.71 -31.89
N ALA A 147 10.83 4.78 -30.94
CA ALA A 147 12.06 4.11 -30.54
C ALA A 147 12.71 3.37 -31.72
N ASN A 148 11.88 2.85 -32.62
CA ASN A 148 12.27 2.31 -33.92
C ASN A 148 11.25 2.81 -34.96
N PRO A 149 11.67 3.53 -36.02
CA PRO A 149 10.78 3.96 -37.10
C PRO A 149 10.02 2.80 -37.78
N SER A 150 10.53 1.57 -37.64
CA SER A 150 9.93 0.33 -38.15
C SER A 150 8.86 -0.27 -37.22
N ASN A 151 8.74 0.21 -35.98
CA ASN A 151 7.72 -0.19 -35.02
C ASN A 151 7.02 1.05 -34.44
N PRO A 152 5.91 1.51 -35.04
CA PRO A 152 5.22 2.74 -34.64
C PRO A 152 4.62 2.67 -33.22
N ASN A 153 4.57 1.48 -32.61
CA ASN A 153 3.93 1.25 -31.33
C ASN A 153 4.90 1.44 -30.14
N GLN A 154 6.19 1.65 -30.38
CA GLN A 154 7.15 1.95 -29.32
C GLN A 154 7.44 3.45 -29.28
N VAL A 155 6.88 4.14 -28.28
CA VAL A 155 7.04 5.58 -28.10
C VAL A 155 8.00 5.84 -26.95
N THR A 156 8.99 6.69 -27.17
CA THR A 156 9.98 7.08 -26.17
C THR A 156 9.95 8.58 -25.94
N VAL A 157 9.94 8.97 -24.67
CA VAL A 157 10.15 10.34 -24.21
C VAL A 157 11.47 10.37 -23.43
N VAL A 158 12.45 11.11 -23.95
CA VAL A 158 13.73 11.30 -23.26
C VAL A 158 13.63 12.50 -22.34
N GLN A 159 13.59 12.25 -21.04
CA GLN A 159 13.61 13.31 -20.04
C GLN A 159 15.03 13.87 -19.94
N THR A 160 15.17 15.19 -19.83
CA THR A 160 16.47 15.89 -19.80
C THR A 160 16.74 16.55 -18.46
N ASP A 161 15.69 16.86 -17.69
CA ASP A 161 15.79 17.57 -16.42
C ASP A 161 15.11 16.77 -15.28
N PRO A 162 15.45 17.02 -14.00
CA PRO A 162 14.83 16.33 -12.86
C PRO A 162 13.29 16.42 -12.81
N ARG A 163 12.73 17.47 -13.39
CA ARG A 163 11.29 17.68 -13.52
C ARG A 163 10.95 18.01 -14.97
N ALA A 164 9.93 17.35 -15.50
CA ALA A 164 9.42 17.60 -16.85
C ALA A 164 7.92 17.83 -16.82
N LEU A 165 7.44 18.76 -17.65
CA LEU A 165 6.02 19.04 -17.84
C LEU A 165 5.70 18.96 -19.33
N LEU A 166 4.79 18.06 -19.68
CA LEU A 166 4.42 17.71 -21.04
C LEU A 166 2.91 17.91 -21.21
N SER A 167 2.52 18.91 -22.01
CA SER A 167 1.14 19.11 -22.43
C SER A 167 0.78 18.23 -23.62
N TRP A 168 -0.36 17.54 -23.52
CA TRP A 168 -0.90 16.61 -24.50
C TRP A 168 -2.30 17.03 -24.95
N THR A 169 -2.59 16.99 -26.23
CA THR A 169 -3.98 17.07 -26.73
C THR A 169 -4.73 15.76 -26.45
N SER A 170 -4.01 14.64 -26.52
CA SER A 170 -4.52 13.31 -26.16
C SER A 170 -3.38 12.50 -25.55
N PHE A 171 -3.63 11.93 -24.38
CA PHE A 171 -2.72 11.01 -23.68
C PHE A 171 -3.38 9.64 -23.58
N ASN A 172 -3.54 9.01 -24.74
CA ASN A 172 -4.07 7.66 -24.82
C ASN A 172 -2.94 6.70 -25.20
N VAL A 173 -2.83 5.59 -24.48
CA VAL A 173 -1.84 4.54 -24.77
C VAL A 173 -2.60 3.35 -25.35
N GLY A 174 -2.58 3.23 -26.67
CA GLY A 174 -3.21 2.11 -27.39
C GLY A 174 -2.69 0.76 -26.90
N GLN A 175 -3.45 -0.30 -27.13
CA GLN A 175 -3.20 -1.61 -26.52
C GLN A 175 -1.86 -2.25 -26.94
N ASN A 176 -1.38 -1.98 -28.16
CA ASN A 176 -0.07 -2.44 -28.60
C ASN A 176 1.04 -1.41 -28.33
N THR A 177 0.68 -0.24 -27.80
CA THR A 177 1.59 0.86 -27.54
C THR A 177 2.39 0.61 -26.28
N THR A 178 3.70 0.80 -26.37
CA THR A 178 4.60 0.88 -25.21
C THR A 178 5.18 2.28 -25.15
N LEU A 179 4.76 3.04 -24.14
CA LEU A 179 5.33 4.35 -23.81
C LEU A 179 6.45 4.16 -22.78
N THR A 180 7.64 4.65 -23.11
CA THR A 180 8.81 4.59 -22.21
C THR A 180 9.32 5.99 -21.93
N PHE A 181 9.37 6.36 -20.65
CA PHE A 181 10.06 7.56 -20.19
C PHE A 181 11.51 7.19 -19.86
N GLN A 182 12.45 7.69 -20.64
CA GLN A 182 13.88 7.53 -20.38
C GLN A 182 14.33 8.64 -19.41
N GLN A 183 14.34 8.32 -18.12
CA GLN A 183 14.80 9.22 -17.05
C GLN A 183 16.20 8.79 -16.61
N GLN A 184 17.17 9.01 -17.51
CA GLN A 184 18.55 8.56 -17.32
C GLN A 184 19.53 9.70 -17.54
N VAL A 185 20.56 9.78 -16.70
CA VAL A 185 21.72 10.65 -16.91
C VAL A 185 22.92 9.74 -17.18
N LYS A 186 23.49 9.85 -18.38
CA LYS A 186 24.66 9.05 -18.81
C LYS A 186 24.44 7.53 -18.61
N GLY A 187 23.22 7.05 -18.87
CA GLY A 187 22.85 5.63 -18.73
C GLY A 187 22.48 5.18 -17.31
N VAL A 188 22.50 6.08 -16.32
CA VAL A 188 22.10 5.77 -14.93
C VAL A 188 20.67 6.24 -14.70
N ASN A 189 19.79 5.31 -14.30
CA ASN A 189 18.40 5.60 -13.92
C ASN A 189 18.33 6.64 -12.80
N GLN A 190 17.39 7.58 -12.94
CA GLN A 190 17.13 8.63 -11.97
C GLN A 190 15.74 8.41 -11.34
N PRO A 191 15.63 7.60 -10.26
CA PRO A 191 14.33 7.27 -9.67
C PRO A 191 13.63 8.47 -9.04
N SER A 192 14.36 9.54 -8.69
CA SER A 192 13.83 10.78 -8.14
C SER A 192 13.27 11.74 -9.21
N TRP A 193 13.43 11.43 -10.50
CA TRP A 193 12.92 12.28 -11.57
C TRP A 193 11.42 12.11 -11.72
N ILE A 194 10.74 13.20 -12.05
CA ILE A 194 9.28 13.26 -12.19
C ILE A 194 8.90 13.85 -13.53
N VAL A 195 7.93 13.22 -14.20
CA VAL A 195 7.32 13.75 -15.43
C VAL A 195 5.82 13.94 -15.23
N LEU A 196 5.35 15.16 -15.45
CA LEU A 196 3.95 15.51 -15.48
C LEU A 196 3.43 15.47 -16.92
N ASN A 197 2.49 14.56 -17.17
CA ASN A 197 1.72 14.48 -18.41
C ASN A 197 0.34 15.09 -18.16
N ARG A 198 0.07 16.27 -18.74
CA ARG A 198 -1.22 16.94 -18.61
C ARG A 198 -1.97 16.89 -19.93
N VAL A 199 -3.21 16.43 -19.92
CA VAL A 199 -4.12 16.56 -21.06
C VAL A 199 -4.75 17.95 -21.05
N VAL A 200 -4.64 18.66 -22.17
CA VAL A 200 -5.17 20.01 -22.38
C VAL A 200 -6.05 20.08 -23.63
N GLY A 201 -7.07 20.93 -23.60
CA GLY A 201 -7.91 21.24 -24.78
C GLY A 201 -8.79 20.09 -25.32
N GLY A 202 -8.67 18.89 -24.77
CA GLY A 202 -9.54 17.74 -25.08
C GLY A 202 -10.71 17.62 -24.09
N THR A 203 -11.78 16.95 -24.53
CA THR A 203 -12.96 16.61 -23.73
C THR A 203 -13.07 15.12 -23.41
N ALA A 204 -12.12 14.31 -23.87
CA ALA A 204 -12.13 12.87 -23.73
C ALA A 204 -11.23 12.42 -22.56
N PRO A 205 -11.61 11.35 -21.85
CA PRO A 205 -10.75 10.75 -20.83
C PRO A 205 -9.50 10.12 -21.44
N SER A 206 -8.43 10.02 -20.65
CA SER A 206 -7.23 9.29 -21.02
C SER A 206 -7.51 7.80 -20.94
N THR A 207 -7.32 7.08 -22.03
CA THR A 207 -7.51 5.63 -22.10
C THR A 207 -6.16 4.94 -22.26
N ILE A 208 -5.74 4.24 -21.22
CA ILE A 208 -4.48 3.51 -21.12
C ILE A 208 -4.79 2.03 -21.25
N LEU A 209 -4.49 1.43 -22.41
CA LEU A 209 -4.70 0.00 -22.69
C LEU A 209 -3.39 -0.76 -22.85
N GLY A 210 -2.31 -0.06 -23.19
CA GLY A 210 -0.99 -0.62 -23.42
C GLY A 210 -0.07 -0.51 -22.21
N LYS A 211 1.22 -0.26 -22.48
CA LYS A 211 2.28 -0.28 -21.46
C LYS A 211 2.87 1.11 -21.22
N ILE A 212 3.11 1.42 -19.95
CA ILE A 212 3.88 2.61 -19.53
C ILE A 212 5.04 2.13 -18.68
N ASN A 213 6.27 2.51 -19.07
CA ASN A 213 7.48 2.17 -18.34
C ASN A 213 8.26 3.44 -17.98
N ALA A 214 8.68 3.57 -16.73
CA ALA A 214 9.55 4.65 -16.27
C ALA A 214 10.37 4.23 -15.05
N PRO A 215 11.66 4.58 -14.92
CA PRO A 215 12.40 4.27 -13.69
C PRO A 215 12.07 5.21 -12.52
N GLY A 216 11.50 6.39 -12.77
CA GLY A 216 11.07 7.37 -11.77
C GLY A 216 9.56 7.61 -11.79
N THR A 217 9.14 8.79 -11.35
CA THR A 217 7.72 9.14 -11.14
C THR A 217 7.04 9.58 -12.44
N VAL A 218 5.84 9.05 -12.71
CA VAL A 218 4.94 9.49 -13.78
C VAL A 218 3.66 10.05 -13.18
N LEU A 219 3.38 11.32 -13.48
CA LEU A 219 2.12 11.99 -13.20
C LEU A 219 1.26 12.02 -14.48
N VAL A 220 -0.01 11.65 -14.36
CA VAL A 220 -1.00 11.73 -15.44
C VAL A 220 -2.20 12.52 -14.94
N LEU A 221 -2.39 13.72 -15.51
CA LEU A 221 -3.52 14.59 -15.20
C LEU A 221 -4.48 14.67 -16.39
N ASN A 222 -5.73 14.31 -16.17
CA ASN A 222 -6.81 14.56 -17.13
C ASN A 222 -8.13 14.79 -16.39
N GLN A 223 -8.58 16.04 -16.37
CA GLN A 223 -9.83 16.44 -15.72
C GLN A 223 -11.09 15.86 -16.38
N ASN A 224 -10.98 15.25 -17.56
CA ASN A 224 -12.08 14.55 -18.23
C ASN A 224 -12.19 13.06 -17.82
N GLY A 225 -11.19 12.53 -17.12
CA GLY A 225 -11.17 11.17 -16.61
C GLY A 225 -9.95 10.38 -17.06
N ILE A 226 -9.69 9.27 -16.37
CA ILE A 226 -8.58 8.37 -16.67
C ILE A 226 -9.09 6.94 -16.53
N LEU A 227 -8.86 6.12 -17.55
CA LEU A 227 -9.16 4.70 -17.57
C LEU A 227 -7.86 3.91 -17.82
N PHE A 228 -7.48 3.08 -16.86
CA PHE A 228 -6.55 1.97 -17.07
C PHE A 228 -7.37 0.75 -17.43
N GLY A 229 -7.40 0.40 -18.72
CA GLY A 229 -8.25 -0.68 -19.24
C GLY A 229 -7.64 -2.07 -19.02
N ALA A 230 -8.46 -3.10 -19.27
CA ALA A 230 -8.05 -4.49 -19.19
C ALA A 230 -6.81 -4.77 -20.07
N GLY A 231 -5.77 -5.34 -19.48
CA GLY A 231 -4.48 -5.60 -20.14
C GLY A 231 -3.45 -4.47 -20.05
N ALA A 232 -3.82 -3.30 -19.50
CA ALA A 232 -2.89 -2.21 -19.26
C ALA A 232 -1.80 -2.64 -18.27
N GLN A 233 -0.55 -2.25 -18.54
CA GLN A 233 0.61 -2.56 -17.69
C GLN A 233 1.40 -1.29 -17.41
N VAL A 234 1.32 -0.78 -16.19
CA VAL A 234 2.07 0.41 -15.77
C VAL A 234 3.16 -0.04 -14.81
N ASN A 235 4.42 0.07 -15.23
CA ASN A 235 5.59 -0.28 -14.43
C ASN A 235 6.47 0.95 -14.27
N VAL A 236 6.33 1.64 -13.13
CA VAL A 236 6.96 2.95 -12.92
C VAL A 236 7.72 2.99 -11.60
N GLY A 237 8.60 3.97 -11.41
CA GLY A 237 9.15 4.25 -10.07
C GLY A 237 8.04 4.64 -9.11
N SER A 238 7.13 5.51 -9.55
CA SER A 238 5.89 5.86 -8.86
C SER A 238 4.85 6.39 -9.84
N LEU A 239 3.56 6.24 -9.54
CA LEU A 239 2.45 6.72 -10.35
C LEU A 239 1.59 7.68 -9.53
N VAL A 240 1.23 8.82 -10.12
CA VAL A 240 0.11 9.63 -9.64
C VAL A 240 -0.83 9.87 -10.81
N ALA A 241 -2.02 9.29 -10.77
CA ALA A 241 -3.08 9.56 -11.72
C ALA A 241 -4.13 10.43 -11.04
N SER A 242 -4.50 11.55 -11.66
CA SER A 242 -5.42 12.50 -11.05
C SER A 242 -6.38 13.13 -12.07
N THR A 243 -7.64 13.25 -11.67
CA THR A 243 -8.63 14.09 -12.38
C THR A 243 -8.68 15.52 -11.84
N LEU A 244 -7.95 15.80 -10.75
CA LEU A 244 -7.69 17.15 -10.24
C LEU A 244 -6.42 17.74 -10.90
N GLU A 245 -6.25 19.05 -10.79
CA GLU A 245 -5.01 19.73 -11.18
C GLU A 245 -4.00 19.76 -10.04
N ILE A 246 -2.71 19.76 -10.39
CA ILE A 246 -1.63 19.94 -9.41
C ILE A 246 -1.50 21.41 -9.00
N GLY A 247 -1.24 21.66 -7.72
CA GLY A 247 -1.20 22.98 -7.09
C GLY A 247 -2.49 23.34 -6.36
N HIS A 248 -2.46 24.47 -5.66
CA HIS A 248 -3.58 25.01 -4.90
C HIS A 248 -4.59 25.73 -5.82
N ALA A 249 -5.83 25.93 -5.39
CA ALA A 249 -6.85 26.58 -6.23
C ALA A 249 -6.73 28.10 -6.26
N VAL A 250 -6.33 28.70 -5.14
CA VAL A 250 -6.37 30.16 -4.91
C VAL A 250 -5.15 30.68 -4.14
N GLU A 251 -4.65 31.84 -4.53
CA GLU A 251 -3.52 32.52 -3.90
C GLU A 251 -3.97 33.38 -2.70
N GLY A 252 -3.33 33.18 -1.53
CA GLY A 252 -3.45 34.02 -0.34
C GLY A 252 -4.64 33.73 0.60
N ALA A 253 -4.47 34.05 1.89
CA ALA A 253 -5.44 33.77 2.95
C ALA A 253 -6.66 34.72 3.03
N THR A 254 -6.65 35.83 2.27
CA THR A 254 -7.65 36.91 2.40
C THR A 254 -8.29 37.35 1.08
N ASN A 255 -7.68 37.07 -0.07
CA ASN A 255 -8.14 37.56 -1.38
C ASN A 255 -8.50 36.46 -2.37
N ASN A 256 -8.36 35.17 -1.99
CA ASN A 256 -8.95 34.03 -2.72
C ASN A 256 -8.77 34.12 -4.25
N THR A 257 -7.60 34.56 -4.72
CA THR A 257 -7.44 34.86 -6.14
C THR A 257 -7.12 33.58 -6.89
N PRO A 258 -7.95 33.11 -7.84
CA PRO A 258 -7.68 31.86 -8.55
C PRO A 258 -6.35 31.92 -9.28
N ILE A 259 -5.53 30.88 -9.12
CA ILE A 259 -4.25 30.79 -9.84
C ILE A 259 -4.45 30.27 -11.27
N THR A 260 -3.67 30.80 -12.20
CA THR A 260 -3.68 30.38 -13.59
C THR A 260 -2.96 29.03 -13.77
N LEU A 261 -3.25 28.36 -14.88
CA LEU A 261 -2.52 27.15 -15.25
C LEU A 261 -1.02 27.41 -15.48
N SER A 262 -0.65 28.57 -16.01
CA SER A 262 0.76 28.95 -16.17
C SER A 262 1.47 29.12 -14.83
N GLN A 263 0.80 29.64 -13.78
CA GLN A 263 1.33 29.69 -12.42
C GLN A 263 1.53 28.28 -11.85
N ARG A 264 0.53 27.39 -11.98
CA ARG A 264 0.66 25.98 -11.58
C ARG A 264 1.83 25.27 -12.27
N ASN A 265 2.06 25.55 -13.55
CA ASN A 265 3.19 25.00 -14.30
C ASN A 265 4.53 25.46 -13.72
N ALA A 266 4.65 26.76 -13.42
CA ALA A 266 5.85 27.32 -12.83
C ALA A 266 6.13 26.69 -11.46
N GLU A 267 5.11 26.59 -10.60
CA GLU A 267 5.22 25.98 -9.27
C GLU A 267 5.63 24.50 -9.34
N PHE A 268 5.05 23.70 -10.23
CA PHE A 268 5.45 22.30 -10.38
C PHE A 268 6.91 22.18 -10.85
N LEU A 269 7.33 23.00 -11.81
CA LEU A 269 8.71 22.97 -12.30
C LEU A 269 9.71 23.44 -11.22
N GLU A 270 9.30 24.34 -10.33
CA GLU A 270 10.11 24.87 -9.25
C GLU A 270 10.15 23.99 -7.98
N PHE A 271 9.03 23.35 -7.62
CA PHE A 271 8.86 22.64 -6.34
C PHE A 271 8.63 21.14 -6.49
N GLY A 272 8.08 20.67 -7.62
CA GLY A 272 7.79 19.26 -7.88
C GLY A 272 6.43 18.82 -7.33
N LEU A 273 6.30 17.53 -6.99
CA LEU A 273 5.02 16.90 -6.60
C LEU A 273 4.38 17.57 -5.38
N LEU A 274 5.16 17.75 -4.31
CA LEU A 274 4.64 18.23 -3.02
C LEU A 274 4.42 19.76 -3.02
N GLY A 275 4.95 20.44 -4.05
CA GLY A 275 4.53 21.77 -4.46
C GLY A 275 4.68 22.84 -3.38
N TYR A 276 3.80 23.84 -3.50
CA TYR A 276 3.67 24.97 -2.56
C TYR A 276 3.29 24.54 -1.13
N ALA A 277 2.55 23.43 -0.99
CA ALA A 277 2.01 22.95 0.28
C ALA A 277 3.10 22.65 1.33
N GLU A 278 4.24 22.10 0.91
CA GLU A 278 5.37 21.84 1.83
C GLU A 278 6.26 23.06 2.09
N GLN A 279 6.22 24.06 1.21
CA GLN A 279 7.06 25.26 1.32
C GLN A 279 6.46 26.29 2.28
N ASN A 280 5.13 26.33 2.41
CA ASN A 280 4.44 27.33 3.22
C ASN A 280 3.80 26.70 4.46
N THR A 281 4.59 26.56 5.53
CA THR A 281 4.09 26.08 6.85
C THR A 281 3.39 27.19 7.64
N ASN A 282 3.27 28.41 7.12
CA ASN A 282 2.92 29.58 7.91
C ASN A 282 1.98 30.52 7.17
N THR A 283 0.71 30.14 7.02
CA THR A 283 -0.37 31.07 6.69
C THR A 283 -1.72 30.51 7.15
N SER A 284 -2.23 31.01 8.29
CA SER A 284 -3.62 30.78 8.68
C SER A 284 -4.55 31.20 7.53
N GLY A 285 -5.29 30.25 6.96
CA GLY A 285 -6.31 30.50 5.93
C GLY A 285 -5.90 30.34 4.46
N ALA A 286 -4.66 29.93 4.15
CA ALA A 286 -4.27 29.61 2.77
C ALA A 286 -4.70 28.19 2.36
N ASP A 287 -5.08 28.01 1.09
CA ASP A 287 -5.28 26.69 0.49
C ASP A 287 -3.92 26.02 0.25
N LEU A 288 -3.57 25.04 1.09
CA LEU A 288 -2.32 24.27 1.00
C LEU A 288 -2.55 22.91 0.32
N SER A 289 -3.51 22.83 -0.59
CA SER A 289 -3.73 21.60 -1.37
C SER A 289 -2.58 21.35 -2.36
N THR A 290 -2.19 20.08 -2.46
CA THR A 290 -1.23 19.61 -3.46
C THR A 290 -1.92 19.35 -4.79
N PHE A 291 -3.18 18.91 -4.74
CA PHE A 291 -4.06 18.80 -5.89
C PHE A 291 -5.40 19.46 -5.57
N SER A 292 -5.98 20.16 -6.54
CA SER A 292 -7.23 20.88 -6.36
C SER A 292 -8.05 20.90 -7.64
N THR A 293 -9.34 21.16 -7.47
CA THR A 293 -10.19 21.66 -8.55
C THR A 293 -9.73 23.06 -8.99
N THR A 294 -10.14 23.48 -10.18
CA THR A 294 -9.90 24.84 -10.64
C THR A 294 -10.96 25.78 -10.06
N ALA A 295 -10.53 26.96 -9.60
CA ALA A 295 -11.41 28.00 -9.09
C ALA A 295 -11.67 29.08 -10.15
N THR A 296 -12.84 29.72 -10.06
CA THR A 296 -13.20 30.94 -10.78
C THR A 296 -13.70 31.96 -9.77
N TYR A 297 -13.23 33.20 -9.87
CA TYR A 297 -13.63 34.28 -8.97
C TYR A 297 -14.87 35.01 -9.52
N ASP A 298 -15.94 35.08 -8.73
CA ASP A 298 -17.11 35.92 -9.05
C ASP A 298 -17.01 37.27 -8.31
N PRO A 299 -16.69 38.38 -9.01
CA PRO A 299 -16.57 39.70 -8.39
C PRO A 299 -17.91 40.27 -7.91
N SER A 300 -19.04 39.73 -8.36
CA SER A 300 -20.39 40.20 -7.97
C SER A 300 -20.82 39.67 -6.62
N THR A 301 -20.35 38.46 -6.25
CA THR A 301 -20.62 37.82 -4.95
C THR A 301 -19.41 37.83 -4.02
N ASN A 302 -18.23 38.28 -4.50
CA ASN A 302 -16.96 38.22 -3.78
C ASN A 302 -16.70 36.80 -3.23
N ALA A 303 -16.97 35.80 -4.06
CA ALA A 303 -16.89 34.39 -3.71
C ALA A 303 -16.28 33.60 -4.87
N ASP A 304 -15.55 32.54 -4.53
CA ASP A 304 -15.03 31.61 -5.52
C ASP A 304 -16.07 30.55 -5.86
N SER A 305 -16.09 30.18 -7.12
CA SER A 305 -16.77 29.00 -7.64
C SER A 305 -15.72 27.96 -8.02
N PHE A 306 -15.78 26.79 -7.40
CA PHE A 306 -14.94 25.65 -7.74
C PHE A 306 -15.61 24.83 -8.84
N ALA A 307 -14.86 24.48 -9.88
CA ALA A 307 -15.39 23.68 -10.98
C ALA A 307 -15.68 22.25 -10.47
N PRO A 308 -16.92 21.74 -10.57
CA PRO A 308 -17.24 20.39 -10.15
C PRO A 308 -16.52 19.41 -11.06
N VAL A 309 -15.49 18.74 -10.54
CA VAL A 309 -14.87 17.62 -11.23
C VAL A 309 -15.76 16.41 -10.94
N THR A 310 -16.31 15.81 -11.98
CA THR A 310 -17.12 14.58 -11.87
C THR A 310 -16.54 13.42 -12.67
N ALA A 311 -15.39 13.68 -13.29
CA ALA A 311 -14.72 12.72 -14.13
C ALA A 311 -14.29 11.48 -13.34
N PRO A 312 -14.52 10.27 -13.89
CA PRO A 312 -14.11 9.04 -13.24
C PRO A 312 -12.62 8.79 -13.44
N LEU A 313 -12.01 8.23 -12.41
CA LEU A 313 -10.72 7.56 -12.47
C LEU A 313 -10.97 6.06 -12.25
N THR A 314 -10.68 5.25 -13.26
CA THR A 314 -11.01 3.83 -13.25
C THR A 314 -9.80 2.97 -13.55
N VAL A 315 -9.56 1.96 -12.72
CA VAL A 315 -8.65 0.85 -12.98
C VAL A 315 -9.52 -0.38 -13.22
N ALA A 316 -9.58 -0.84 -14.47
CA ALA A 316 -10.44 -1.94 -14.85
C ALA A 316 -9.85 -3.31 -14.43
N GLU A 317 -10.71 -4.31 -14.34
CA GLU A 317 -10.29 -5.70 -14.18
C GLU A 317 -9.35 -6.10 -15.34
N GLY A 318 -8.23 -6.73 -14.99
CA GLY A 318 -7.13 -7.09 -15.88
C GLY A 318 -6.09 -5.99 -16.07
N ALA A 319 -6.25 -4.80 -15.48
CA ALA A 319 -5.20 -3.78 -15.45
C ALA A 319 -4.22 -4.05 -14.30
N SER A 320 -2.93 -3.82 -14.53
CA SER A 320 -1.87 -3.99 -13.52
C SER A 320 -1.05 -2.72 -13.40
N LEU A 321 -1.00 -2.16 -12.19
CA LEU A 321 -0.21 -0.99 -11.82
C LEU A 321 0.84 -1.42 -10.79
N THR A 322 2.11 -1.24 -11.12
CA THR A 322 3.23 -1.65 -10.27
C THR A 322 4.21 -0.49 -10.11
N SER A 323 4.54 -0.16 -8.85
CA SER A 323 5.62 0.76 -8.51
C SER A 323 6.94 0.02 -8.25
N ALA A 324 8.05 0.75 -8.24
CA ALA A 324 9.31 0.25 -7.73
C ALA A 324 9.28 0.12 -6.19
N ASN A 325 10.24 -0.61 -5.62
CA ASN A 325 10.37 -0.71 -4.16
C ASN A 325 10.51 0.70 -3.54
N GLY A 326 9.68 1.01 -2.54
CA GLY A 326 9.63 2.32 -1.89
C GLY A 326 8.89 3.41 -2.68
N GLY A 327 8.31 3.06 -3.83
CA GLY A 327 7.50 3.96 -4.64
C GLY A 327 6.06 4.12 -4.13
N TYR A 328 5.28 4.96 -4.81
CA TYR A 328 3.86 5.15 -4.52
C TYR A 328 2.99 4.97 -5.77
N LEU A 329 1.78 4.45 -5.59
CA LEU A 329 0.70 4.47 -6.58
C LEU A 329 -0.45 5.30 -6.00
N MET A 330 -0.77 6.42 -6.63
CA MET A 330 -1.79 7.35 -6.13
C MET A 330 -2.87 7.60 -7.17
N LEU A 331 -4.13 7.36 -6.80
CA LEU A 331 -5.30 7.69 -7.59
C LEU A 331 -6.06 8.80 -6.87
N LEU A 332 -6.13 9.99 -7.48
CA LEU A 332 -6.66 11.19 -6.83
C LEU A 332 -7.81 11.79 -7.65
N GLY A 333 -8.95 12.01 -7.01
CA GLY A 333 -10.10 12.64 -7.65
C GLY A 333 -11.44 12.16 -7.09
N PRO A 334 -12.53 12.85 -7.40
CA PRO A 334 -13.80 12.69 -6.68
C PRO A 334 -14.45 11.32 -6.91
N ASN A 335 -14.25 10.67 -8.05
CA ASN A 335 -14.85 9.36 -8.35
C ASN A 335 -13.77 8.36 -8.74
N ILE A 336 -13.42 7.46 -7.84
CA ILE A 336 -12.39 6.44 -8.05
C ILE A 336 -13.04 5.05 -8.01
N SER A 337 -12.76 4.24 -9.02
CA SER A 337 -13.13 2.83 -9.06
C SER A 337 -11.91 1.99 -9.40
N ASP A 338 -11.57 1.05 -8.53
CA ASP A 338 -10.51 0.08 -8.74
C ASP A 338 -11.08 -1.33 -8.81
N ALA A 339 -10.77 -2.03 -9.89
CA ALA A 339 -11.08 -3.44 -10.09
C ALA A 339 -9.84 -4.22 -10.55
N GLY A 340 -8.67 -3.58 -10.62
CA GLY A 340 -7.43 -4.15 -11.14
C GLY A 340 -6.49 -4.65 -10.05
N GLU A 341 -5.21 -4.74 -10.38
CA GLU A 341 -4.13 -5.09 -9.45
C GLU A 341 -3.20 -3.87 -9.24
N MET A 342 -2.95 -3.53 -7.98
CA MET A 342 -2.01 -2.48 -7.58
C MET A 342 -0.97 -3.04 -6.61
N THR A 343 0.30 -2.95 -6.99
CA THR A 343 1.41 -3.51 -6.21
C THR A 343 2.51 -2.49 -5.95
N SER A 344 2.86 -2.30 -4.68
CA SER A 344 3.85 -1.29 -4.24
C SER A 344 4.73 -1.80 -3.07
N PRO A 345 5.78 -2.60 -3.35
CA PRO A 345 6.60 -3.21 -2.29
C PRO A 345 7.38 -2.17 -1.48
N SER A 346 7.38 -2.28 -0.15
CA SER A 346 7.94 -1.30 0.80
C SER A 346 7.50 0.15 0.54
N GLY A 347 6.40 0.33 -0.18
CA GLY A 347 5.94 1.60 -0.71
C GLY A 347 4.54 1.95 -0.22
N GLU A 348 3.81 2.66 -1.06
CA GLU A 348 2.46 3.15 -0.74
C GLU A 348 1.47 2.90 -1.89
N VAL A 349 0.21 2.62 -1.54
CA VAL A 349 -0.94 2.76 -2.44
C VAL A 349 -1.95 3.69 -1.78
N ALA A 350 -2.30 4.79 -2.45
CA ALA A 350 -3.29 5.75 -1.96
C ALA A 350 -4.40 5.98 -2.98
N LEU A 351 -5.64 5.82 -2.55
CA LEU A 351 -6.84 6.22 -3.28
C LEU A 351 -7.52 7.32 -2.49
N GLN A 352 -7.56 8.55 -3.01
CA GLN A 352 -8.17 9.67 -2.30
C GLN A 352 -9.24 10.33 -3.15
N SER A 353 -10.48 10.24 -2.67
CA SER A 353 -11.62 10.98 -3.19
C SER A 353 -11.84 12.28 -2.42
N ALA A 354 -11.74 13.40 -3.14
CA ALA A 354 -12.00 14.75 -2.66
C ALA A 354 -11.91 15.76 -3.82
N ASP A 355 -12.34 17.00 -3.57
CA ASP A 355 -12.08 18.14 -4.45
C ASP A 355 -10.64 18.66 -4.29
N HIS A 356 -10.16 18.66 -3.04
CA HIS A 356 -8.82 19.13 -2.66
C HIS A 356 -8.10 17.99 -1.96
N VAL A 357 -6.89 17.68 -2.41
CA VAL A 357 -6.03 16.67 -1.81
C VAL A 357 -4.73 17.32 -1.36
N THR A 358 -4.36 17.07 -0.12
CA THR A 358 -3.06 17.47 0.45
C THR A 358 -2.22 16.21 0.66
N LEU A 359 -1.01 16.25 0.11
CA LEU A 359 0.04 15.26 0.38
C LEU A 359 1.00 15.86 1.40
N THR A 360 1.32 15.11 2.45
CA THR A 360 2.25 15.56 3.49
C THR A 360 3.28 14.48 3.77
N ALA A 361 4.57 14.79 3.62
CA ALA A 361 5.62 13.83 3.91
C ALA A 361 5.61 13.33 5.36
N SER A 362 5.74 12.02 5.53
CA SER A 362 5.94 11.37 6.82
C SER A 362 7.12 10.41 6.77
N GLN A 363 7.97 10.48 7.80
CA GLN A 363 9.20 9.70 7.88
C GLN A 363 9.05 8.46 8.78
N GLY A 364 7.85 8.23 9.33
CA GLY A 364 7.58 7.13 10.24
C GLY A 364 8.38 7.21 11.54
N ASN A 365 8.73 8.40 12.03
CA ASN A 365 9.35 8.62 13.33
C ASN A 365 8.35 9.30 14.30
N ALA A 366 8.67 9.34 15.60
CA ALA A 366 7.74 9.84 16.63
C ALA A 366 7.30 11.30 16.44
N ASN A 367 8.07 12.10 15.69
CA ASN A 367 7.78 13.51 15.41
C ASN A 367 7.18 13.71 14.01
N SER A 368 6.91 12.64 13.27
CA SER A 368 6.27 12.71 11.96
C SER A 368 4.79 13.01 12.10
N VAL A 369 4.18 13.53 11.03
CA VAL A 369 2.74 13.83 10.98
C VAL A 369 1.91 12.60 11.33
N ASP A 370 2.32 11.44 10.83
CA ASP A 370 1.83 10.14 11.28
C ASP A 370 3.02 9.19 11.52
N PRO A 371 3.33 8.85 12.79
CA PRO A 371 4.47 7.98 13.12
C PRO A 371 4.40 6.56 12.55
N ASP A 372 3.24 6.12 12.06
CA ASP A 372 3.05 4.78 11.47
C ASP A 372 3.19 4.78 9.94
N VAL A 373 3.26 5.95 9.30
CA VAL A 373 3.37 6.12 7.85
C VAL A 373 4.82 6.43 7.45
N ARG A 374 5.35 5.64 6.50
CA ARG A 374 6.61 5.91 5.78
C ARG A 374 6.27 6.25 4.33
N GLY A 375 6.29 7.53 3.97
CA GLY A 375 5.84 7.96 2.64
C GLY A 375 5.05 9.26 2.73
N LEU A 376 3.87 9.27 2.16
CA LEU A 376 2.99 10.43 2.09
C LEU A 376 1.72 10.15 2.89
N VAL A 377 1.33 11.10 3.73
CA VAL A 377 -0.01 11.11 4.30
C VAL A 377 -0.90 11.85 3.33
N VAL A 378 -1.93 11.16 2.84
CA VAL A 378 -2.89 11.66 1.86
C VAL A 378 -4.18 12.02 2.59
N THR A 379 -4.62 13.27 2.45
CA THR A 379 -5.89 13.74 3.02
C THR A 379 -6.69 14.52 2.00
N GLY A 380 -8.02 14.49 2.14
CA GLY A 380 -8.95 15.13 1.21
C GLY A 380 -9.95 16.05 1.90
N GLN A 381 -10.32 17.13 1.24
CA GLN A 381 -11.36 18.07 1.68
C GLN A 381 -12.32 18.41 0.53
N THR A 382 -13.57 18.69 0.88
CA THR A 382 -14.59 19.24 -0.04
C THR A 382 -14.70 20.74 0.15
N LEU A 383 -14.56 21.52 -0.92
CA LEU A 383 -14.64 22.98 -0.89
C LEU A 383 -15.97 23.51 -1.45
N ALA A 384 -17.10 23.05 -0.91
CA ALA A 384 -18.37 23.80 -0.89
C ALA A 384 -19.49 22.91 -0.31
N PRO A 385 -20.51 23.50 0.35
CA PRO A 385 -21.83 22.91 0.36
C PRO A 385 -22.41 23.01 -1.05
N SER A 386 -21.99 22.12 -1.96
CA SER A 386 -22.67 22.00 -3.25
C SER A 386 -24.14 21.60 -2.97
N PRO A 387 -25.14 22.31 -3.54
CA PRO A 387 -26.55 21.96 -3.36
C PRO A 387 -26.90 20.60 -3.99
N THR A 388 -25.99 20.05 -4.81
CA THR A 388 -26.00 18.68 -5.29
C THR A 388 -24.97 17.87 -4.51
N PRO A 389 -25.30 16.67 -3.99
CA PRO A 389 -24.29 15.80 -3.39
C PRO A 389 -23.18 15.53 -4.41
N VAL A 390 -22.00 16.11 -4.22
CA VAL A 390 -20.80 15.64 -4.92
C VAL A 390 -20.57 14.24 -4.36
N LYS A 391 -20.75 13.22 -5.21
CA LYS A 391 -20.62 11.82 -4.79
C LYS A 391 -19.15 11.45 -4.75
N ASP A 392 -18.42 12.05 -3.82
CA ASP A 392 -17.06 11.63 -3.48
C ASP A 392 -17.11 10.15 -3.11
N SER A 393 -16.55 9.31 -3.97
CA SER A 393 -16.54 7.88 -3.71
C SER A 393 -15.28 7.20 -4.20
N VAL A 394 -14.81 6.28 -3.35
CA VAL A 394 -13.84 5.25 -3.72
C VAL A 394 -14.55 3.91 -3.68
N GLN A 395 -14.41 3.13 -4.74
CA GLN A 395 -15.01 1.80 -4.88
C GLN A 395 -13.92 0.81 -5.29
N ILE A 396 -13.57 -0.11 -4.40
CA ILE A 396 -12.70 -1.25 -4.71
C ILE A 396 -13.64 -2.43 -5.00
N ALA A 397 -13.64 -2.91 -6.23
CA ALA A 397 -14.49 -4.01 -6.68
C ALA A 397 -14.02 -5.35 -6.10
N SER A 398 -14.87 -6.38 -6.20
CA SER A 398 -14.55 -7.72 -5.67
C SER A 398 -13.33 -8.37 -6.31
N THR A 399 -12.94 -7.94 -7.51
CA THR A 399 -11.74 -8.40 -8.21
C THR A 399 -10.51 -7.56 -7.87
N GLY A 400 -10.69 -6.38 -7.26
CA GLY A 400 -9.61 -5.47 -6.90
C GLY A 400 -8.62 -6.11 -5.94
N ILE A 401 -7.34 -5.90 -6.21
CA ILE A 401 -6.23 -6.38 -5.39
C ILE A 401 -5.28 -5.23 -5.13
N ILE A 402 -5.05 -4.93 -3.86
CA ILE A 402 -4.04 -3.97 -3.40
C ILE A 402 -3.02 -4.73 -2.55
N GLN A 403 -1.79 -4.81 -3.04
CA GLN A 403 -0.68 -5.51 -2.40
C GLN A 403 0.46 -4.55 -2.10
N VAL A 404 0.69 -4.29 -0.82
CA VAL A 404 1.74 -3.38 -0.36
C VAL A 404 2.58 -4.06 0.72
N PRO A 405 3.38 -5.09 0.37
CA PRO A 405 4.27 -5.74 1.33
C PRO A 405 5.13 -4.70 2.04
N LEU A 406 5.21 -4.76 3.37
CA LEU A 406 6.01 -3.84 4.19
C LEU A 406 5.70 -2.34 4.02
N GLY A 407 4.52 -1.98 3.51
CA GLY A 407 4.18 -0.59 3.21
C GLY A 407 2.83 -0.12 3.77
N TYR A 408 2.33 0.96 3.17
CA TYR A 408 1.15 1.69 3.62
C TYR A 408 0.04 1.68 2.55
N VAL A 409 -1.19 1.43 2.97
CA VAL A 409 -2.40 1.57 2.14
C VAL A 409 -3.29 2.65 2.73
N SER A 410 -3.67 3.63 1.92
CA SER A 410 -4.60 4.70 2.29
C SER A 410 -5.79 4.71 1.34
N VAL A 411 -6.99 4.42 1.82
CA VAL A 411 -8.23 4.51 1.04
C VAL A 411 -9.13 5.54 1.68
N GLY A 412 -9.12 6.75 1.14
CA GLY A 412 -9.76 7.91 1.71
C GLY A 412 -10.88 8.47 0.83
N ALA A 413 -11.96 8.91 1.46
CA ALA A 413 -12.90 9.86 0.90
C ALA A 413 -12.99 11.09 1.82
N SER A 414 -13.57 12.17 1.31
CA SER A 414 -13.88 13.34 2.11
C SER A 414 -14.87 13.01 3.24
N SER A 415 -15.07 13.96 4.15
CA SER A 415 -15.95 13.78 5.31
C SER A 415 -17.43 13.58 4.95
N THR A 416 -17.83 13.89 3.71
CA THR A 416 -19.16 13.62 3.15
C THR A 416 -19.17 12.50 2.12
N GLY A 417 -17.98 12.02 1.72
CA GLY A 417 -17.79 10.95 0.75
C GLY A 417 -17.92 9.55 1.34
N SER A 418 -17.83 8.56 0.47
CA SER A 418 -17.97 7.14 0.83
C SER A 418 -16.85 6.27 0.28
N VAL A 419 -16.36 5.35 1.10
CA VAL A 419 -15.47 4.28 0.67
C VAL A 419 -16.25 2.97 0.71
N THR A 420 -16.15 2.19 -0.37
CA THR A 420 -16.66 0.81 -0.39
C THR A 420 -15.55 -0.11 -0.86
N ASP A 421 -15.15 -1.03 0.00
CA ASP A 421 -14.17 -2.06 -0.32
C ASP A 421 -14.86 -3.41 -0.43
N ALA A 422 -14.76 -4.05 -1.58
CA ALA A 422 -15.20 -5.43 -1.79
C ALA A 422 -14.03 -6.36 -2.16
N GLY A 423 -12.82 -5.82 -2.31
CA GLY A 423 -11.67 -6.51 -2.83
C GLY A 423 -10.77 -7.08 -1.75
N VAL A 424 -9.48 -7.19 -2.08
CA VAL A 424 -8.43 -7.65 -1.17
C VAL A 424 -7.39 -6.56 -1.00
N ILE A 425 -7.18 -6.14 0.25
CA ILE A 425 -6.08 -5.29 0.67
C ILE A 425 -5.15 -6.13 1.54
N SER A 426 -3.92 -6.36 1.08
CA SER A 426 -2.93 -7.11 1.84
C SER A 426 -1.61 -6.36 1.98
N SER A 427 -1.03 -6.46 3.17
CA SER A 427 0.30 -5.96 3.49
C SER A 427 1.05 -6.98 4.34
N THR A 428 2.33 -6.72 4.58
CA THR A 428 3.13 -7.49 5.52
C THR A 428 3.81 -6.58 6.53
N THR A 429 4.19 -7.12 7.67
CA THR A 429 4.93 -6.38 8.70
C THR A 429 6.25 -7.09 8.99
N SER A 430 7.32 -6.32 9.16
CA SER A 430 8.64 -6.81 9.56
C SER A 430 9.06 -6.20 10.90
N VAL A 431 10.26 -6.57 11.36
CA VAL A 431 10.88 -5.99 12.56
C VAL A 431 11.21 -4.49 12.44
N SER A 432 11.37 -3.98 11.22
CA SER A 432 11.77 -2.59 10.94
C SER A 432 10.72 -1.77 10.20
N GLU A 433 9.75 -2.45 9.56
CA GLU A 433 8.74 -1.84 8.71
C GLU A 433 7.36 -2.35 9.14
N ASN A 434 6.59 -1.51 9.83
CA ASN A 434 5.21 -1.83 10.17
C ASN A 434 4.34 -1.77 8.91
N GLY A 435 3.46 -2.76 8.74
CA GLY A 435 2.37 -2.69 7.77
C GLY A 435 1.24 -1.82 8.31
N TYR A 436 0.65 -0.97 7.47
CA TYR A 436 -0.45 -0.08 7.85
C TYR A 436 -1.52 -0.01 6.77
N VAL A 437 -2.77 -0.28 7.14
CA VAL A 437 -3.95 -0.04 6.30
C VAL A 437 -4.84 1.01 6.97
N ASN A 438 -5.15 2.09 6.26
CA ASN A 438 -6.01 3.17 6.70
C ASN A 438 -7.15 3.36 5.71
N ILE A 439 -8.40 3.20 6.16
CA ILE A 439 -9.60 3.40 5.36
C ILE A 439 -10.47 4.45 6.04
N PHE A 440 -10.80 5.52 5.34
CA PHE A 440 -11.53 6.62 5.95
C PHE A 440 -12.49 7.37 5.03
N GLY A 441 -13.49 7.99 5.64
CA GLY A 441 -14.50 8.80 4.96
C GLY A 441 -15.76 9.00 5.80
N GLY A 442 -16.71 9.77 5.27
CA GLY A 442 -18.03 9.96 5.90
C GLY A 442 -18.84 8.66 6.03
N ALA A 443 -18.69 7.77 5.06
CA ALA A 443 -19.17 6.38 5.14
C ALA A 443 -18.08 5.40 4.69
N VAL A 444 -17.93 4.30 5.41
CA VAL A 444 -17.01 3.21 5.06
C VAL A 444 -17.75 1.89 5.10
N ASN A 445 -17.82 1.22 3.95
CA ASN A 445 -18.52 -0.06 3.79
C ASN A 445 -17.53 -1.14 3.36
N LEU A 446 -17.31 -2.14 4.21
CA LEU A 446 -16.64 -3.37 3.84
C LEU A 446 -17.70 -4.34 3.32
N ALA A 447 -17.65 -4.70 2.04
CA ALA A 447 -18.71 -5.44 1.39
C ALA A 447 -18.89 -6.84 1.97
N SER A 448 -20.15 -7.28 2.04
CA SER A 448 -20.52 -8.61 2.51
C SER A 448 -20.13 -9.68 1.48
N GLY A 449 -19.68 -10.83 1.97
CA GLY A 449 -19.47 -12.05 1.22
C GLY A 449 -20.44 -13.15 1.61
N THR A 450 -19.97 -14.39 1.52
CA THR A 450 -20.70 -15.61 1.85
C THR A 450 -19.81 -16.53 2.69
N ALA A 451 -20.36 -17.64 3.20
CA ALA A 451 -19.58 -18.62 3.95
C ALA A 451 -18.42 -19.25 3.15
N THR A 452 -18.48 -19.22 1.82
CA THR A 452 -17.48 -19.83 0.91
C THR A 452 -16.61 -18.83 0.17
N THR A 453 -17.09 -17.60 -0.01
CA THR A 453 -16.36 -16.52 -0.67
C THR A 453 -16.31 -15.36 0.32
N PRO A 454 -15.12 -15.00 0.84
CA PRO A 454 -15.04 -13.87 1.76
C PRO A 454 -15.57 -12.59 1.09
N GLY A 455 -16.07 -11.66 1.90
CA GLY A 455 -16.39 -10.31 1.46
C GLY A 455 -15.11 -9.51 1.24
N ALA A 456 -15.08 -8.27 1.72
CA ALA A 456 -13.84 -7.52 1.82
C ALA A 456 -12.80 -8.27 2.67
N VAL A 457 -11.54 -8.28 2.22
CA VAL A 457 -10.42 -8.89 2.96
C VAL A 457 -9.34 -7.84 3.19
N ILE A 458 -9.05 -7.56 4.46
CA ILE A 458 -7.93 -6.74 4.91
C ILE A 458 -6.98 -7.65 5.68
N ALA A 459 -5.75 -7.82 5.20
CA ALA A 459 -4.78 -8.71 5.82
C ALA A 459 -3.42 -8.02 6.04
N ILE A 460 -2.85 -8.17 7.23
CA ILE A 460 -1.46 -7.80 7.50
C ILE A 460 -0.76 -8.99 8.13
N GLU A 461 0.06 -9.68 7.35
CA GLU A 461 0.75 -10.91 7.76
C GLU A 461 2.21 -10.64 8.17
N PRO A 462 2.84 -11.48 9.01
CA PRO A 462 4.27 -11.39 9.24
C PRO A 462 5.05 -11.61 7.94
N ASP A 463 6.03 -10.76 7.67
CA ASP A 463 6.90 -10.94 6.52
C ASP A 463 7.87 -12.10 6.76
N SER A 464 7.71 -13.17 5.98
CA SER A 464 8.53 -14.38 6.10
C SER A 464 10.01 -14.17 5.73
N SER A 465 10.32 -13.09 4.99
CA SER A 465 11.68 -12.69 4.62
C SER A 465 12.30 -11.66 5.57
N SER A 466 11.60 -11.30 6.65
CA SER A 466 12.06 -10.27 7.59
C SER A 466 13.40 -10.66 8.22
N PRO A 467 14.35 -9.70 8.34
CA PRO A 467 15.53 -9.91 9.17
C PRO A 467 15.12 -10.10 10.64
N THR A 468 16.07 -10.56 11.45
CA THR A 468 15.92 -10.66 12.91
C THR A 468 16.57 -9.47 13.61
N ILE A 469 15.99 -9.02 14.72
CA ILE A 469 16.59 -7.99 15.60
C ILE A 469 17.15 -8.60 16.89
N PRO A 470 18.15 -7.99 17.55
CA PRO A 470 18.58 -8.41 18.88
C PRO A 470 17.42 -8.41 19.92
N GLN A 471 17.55 -9.23 20.96
CA GLN A 471 16.64 -9.32 22.11
C GLN A 471 16.87 -8.22 23.17
N ASP A 472 17.77 -7.26 22.92
CA ASP A 472 18.02 -6.19 23.88
C ASP A 472 16.80 -5.24 24.00
N PRO A 473 16.58 -4.61 25.18
CA PRO A 473 15.41 -3.76 25.39
C PRO A 473 15.25 -2.60 24.40
N THR A 474 16.34 -2.09 23.82
CA THR A 474 16.31 -0.98 22.86
C THR A 474 15.77 -1.47 21.51
N SER A 475 16.29 -2.59 21.02
CA SER A 475 15.82 -3.22 19.77
C SER A 475 14.36 -3.64 19.86
N LEU A 476 13.97 -4.25 20.98
CA LEU A 476 12.57 -4.67 21.20
C LEU A 476 11.61 -3.47 21.32
N ALA A 477 12.04 -2.36 21.93
CA ALA A 477 11.24 -1.15 22.03
C ALA A 477 11.10 -0.40 20.68
N ALA A 478 11.99 -0.64 19.73
CA ALA A 478 11.91 -0.07 18.39
C ALA A 478 10.90 -0.78 17.47
N PHE A 479 10.48 -2.01 17.83
CA PHE A 479 9.48 -2.74 17.07
C PHE A 479 8.13 -2.00 17.09
N LYS A 480 7.62 -1.69 15.91
CA LYS A 480 6.32 -1.08 15.72
C LYS A 480 5.31 -2.14 15.28
N PRO A 481 4.27 -2.41 16.08
CA PRO A 481 3.17 -3.26 15.64
C PRO A 481 2.51 -2.71 14.37
N SER A 482 1.93 -3.60 13.57
CA SER A 482 1.09 -3.20 12.45
C SER A 482 -0.17 -2.47 12.93
N ARG A 483 -0.79 -1.73 12.01
CA ARG A 483 -1.99 -0.95 12.30
C ARG A 483 -3.06 -1.15 11.24
N VAL A 484 -4.32 -1.24 11.66
CA VAL A 484 -5.48 -1.15 10.79
C VAL A 484 -6.38 -0.06 11.35
N ARG A 485 -6.76 0.90 10.51
CA ARG A 485 -7.65 1.99 10.91
C ARG A 485 -8.82 2.09 9.94
N ILE A 486 -10.02 2.15 10.48
CA ILE A 486 -11.26 2.27 9.71
C ILE A 486 -12.15 3.34 10.35
N GLY A 487 -12.50 4.40 9.62
CA GLY A 487 -13.45 5.40 10.08
C GLY A 487 -13.08 6.84 9.74
N GLU A 488 -13.03 7.72 10.74
CA GLU A 488 -12.62 9.11 10.48
C GLU A 488 -11.10 9.21 10.46
N TYR A 489 -10.52 10.00 9.55
CA TYR A 489 -9.09 10.36 9.52
C TYR A 489 -8.91 11.86 9.67
N ALA A 490 -8.68 12.31 10.91
CA ALA A 490 -8.44 13.71 11.22
C ALA A 490 -6.96 13.88 11.58
N LEU A 491 -6.18 14.48 10.67
CA LEU A 491 -4.86 14.98 11.03
C LEU A 491 -5.03 16.20 11.94
N GLY A 492 -4.33 16.21 13.07
CA GLY A 492 -4.30 17.35 13.97
C GLY A 492 -3.93 18.61 13.20
N SER A 493 -4.79 19.62 13.26
CA SER A 493 -4.56 20.88 12.56
C SER A 493 -3.26 21.55 13.04
N THR A 494 -2.39 21.93 12.11
CA THR A 494 -1.26 22.84 12.39
C THR A 494 -1.73 24.23 12.82
N SER A 495 -3.00 24.58 12.63
CA SER A 495 -3.59 25.87 13.01
C SER A 495 -4.14 25.92 14.45
N GLY A 496 -4.03 24.84 15.23
CA GLY A 496 -4.58 24.77 16.58
C GLY A 496 -6.12 24.76 16.65
N ALA A 497 -6.82 24.80 15.51
CA ALA A 497 -8.24 24.51 15.43
C ALA A 497 -8.46 23.01 15.58
N ALA A 498 -9.33 22.58 16.49
CA ALA A 498 -9.71 21.17 16.58
C ALA A 498 -10.28 20.74 15.21
N PRO A 499 -9.89 19.56 14.68
CA PRO A 499 -10.54 19.02 13.50
C PRO A 499 -12.05 18.94 13.78
N ALA A 500 -12.88 19.38 12.84
CA ALA A 500 -14.31 19.25 12.97
C ALA A 500 -14.64 17.75 12.99
N THR A 501 -15.01 17.22 14.16
CA THR A 501 -15.37 15.83 14.34
C THR A 501 -16.61 15.52 13.49
N THR A 502 -16.37 14.90 12.35
CA THR A 502 -17.42 14.49 11.42
C THR A 502 -17.65 13.00 11.65
N GLY A 503 -18.82 12.64 12.16
CA GLY A 503 -19.14 11.25 12.42
C GLY A 503 -19.05 10.39 11.15
N SER A 504 -18.55 9.16 11.31
CA SER A 504 -18.40 8.18 10.23
C SER A 504 -19.41 7.05 10.38
N LEU A 505 -20.07 6.67 9.28
CA LEU A 505 -20.94 5.50 9.20
C LEU A 505 -20.12 4.31 8.71
N ILE A 506 -19.86 3.34 9.58
CA ILE A 506 -19.02 2.18 9.29
C ILE A 506 -19.90 0.94 9.25
N ASP A 507 -19.88 0.22 8.14
CA ASP A 507 -20.52 -1.08 7.96
C ASP A 507 -19.46 -2.14 7.63
N ILE A 508 -19.37 -3.15 8.48
CA ILE A 508 -18.51 -4.31 8.30
C ILE A 508 -19.40 -5.47 7.89
N GLY A 509 -19.49 -5.69 6.57
CA GLY A 509 -20.40 -6.64 5.95
C GLY A 509 -20.13 -8.09 6.32
N ALA A 510 -21.15 -8.93 6.19
CA ALA A 510 -21.13 -10.34 6.58
C ALA A 510 -19.99 -11.09 5.90
N TYR A 511 -19.29 -11.95 6.63
CA TYR A 511 -18.16 -12.73 6.10
C TYR A 511 -16.99 -11.88 5.53
N SER A 512 -16.89 -10.60 5.86
CA SER A 512 -15.64 -9.84 5.68
C SER A 512 -14.58 -10.32 6.68
N LEU A 513 -13.30 -10.12 6.33
CA LEU A 513 -12.16 -10.56 7.13
C LEU A 513 -11.17 -9.42 7.31
N ILE A 514 -10.96 -9.00 8.56
CA ILE A 514 -9.82 -8.19 8.98
C ILE A 514 -8.90 -9.10 9.79
N TYR A 515 -7.78 -9.52 9.18
CA TYR A 515 -6.80 -10.43 9.78
C TYR A 515 -5.45 -9.72 9.92
N ALA A 516 -5.12 -9.26 11.11
CA ALA A 516 -3.88 -8.55 11.37
C ALA A 516 -3.33 -8.97 12.75
N PRO A 517 -2.61 -10.11 12.83
CA PRO A 517 -2.09 -10.60 14.10
C PRO A 517 -1.25 -9.55 14.83
N SER A 518 -1.43 -9.43 16.15
CA SER A 518 -0.73 -8.44 16.99
C SER A 518 -0.94 -6.96 16.63
N ALA A 519 -1.82 -6.64 15.68
CA ALA A 519 -2.01 -5.27 15.22
C ALA A 519 -2.80 -4.41 16.21
N ASN A 520 -2.61 -3.10 16.12
CA ASN A 520 -3.57 -2.15 16.67
C ASN A 520 -4.66 -1.88 15.63
N ILE A 521 -5.87 -2.37 15.89
CA ILE A 521 -7.05 -2.19 15.04
C ILE A 521 -7.95 -1.14 15.70
N SER A 522 -8.16 -0.01 15.02
CA SER A 522 -9.06 1.06 15.49
C SER A 522 -10.22 1.25 14.52
N ILE A 523 -11.45 1.11 15.00
CA ILE A 523 -12.67 1.23 14.18
C ILE A 523 -13.59 2.29 14.80
N GLY A 524 -13.80 3.39 14.09
CA GLY A 524 -14.65 4.48 14.55
C GLY A 524 -14.05 5.86 14.34
N ALA A 525 -14.53 6.82 15.12
CA ALA A 525 -13.96 8.15 15.17
C ALA A 525 -12.67 8.15 15.99
N ASP A 526 -11.71 8.98 15.59
CA ASP A 526 -10.48 9.17 16.37
C ASP A 526 -10.81 9.70 17.78
N PRO A 527 -10.10 9.27 18.83
CA PRO A 527 -10.22 9.87 20.15
C PRO A 527 -9.65 11.30 20.10
N GLY A 528 -10.50 12.26 19.75
CA GLY A 528 -10.21 13.68 19.85
C GLY A 528 -10.14 14.17 21.30
N PRO A 529 -9.52 15.33 21.57
CA PRO A 529 -9.58 15.93 22.90
C PRO A 529 -11.05 16.14 23.31
N THR A 530 -11.38 15.76 24.53
CA THR A 530 -12.71 15.74 25.16
C THR A 530 -13.37 17.13 25.34
N THR A 531 -13.02 18.13 24.53
CA THR A 531 -13.37 19.54 24.75
C THR A 531 -13.86 20.26 23.48
N VAL A 532 -14.68 19.62 22.65
CA VAL A 532 -15.42 20.34 21.60
C VAL A 532 -16.91 20.19 21.85
N VAL A 533 -17.52 21.25 22.37
CA VAL A 533 -18.98 21.45 22.33
C VAL A 533 -19.26 22.12 20.98
N SER A 534 -19.50 21.34 19.92
CA SER A 534 -20.05 21.92 18.69
C SER A 534 -21.54 22.22 18.91
N SER A 535 -21.97 23.43 18.57
CA SER A 535 -23.40 23.83 18.57
C SER A 535 -24.17 23.28 17.37
N THR A 536 -23.48 22.60 16.45
CA THR A 536 -24.06 21.83 15.35
C THR A 536 -24.16 20.35 15.77
N PRO A 537 -25.26 19.65 15.44
CA PRO A 537 -25.37 18.22 15.70
C PRO A 537 -24.20 17.54 15.00
N THR A 538 -23.34 16.86 15.77
CA THR A 538 -22.35 15.95 15.22
C THR A 538 -23.08 14.92 14.35
N PRO A 539 -22.57 14.59 13.15
CA PRO A 539 -23.13 13.48 12.40
C PRO A 539 -23.13 12.23 13.29
N THR A 540 -24.19 11.44 13.24
CA THR A 540 -24.28 10.19 13.97
C THR A 540 -23.18 9.24 13.47
N SER A 541 -22.17 8.99 14.29
CA SER A 541 -21.25 7.87 14.05
C SER A 541 -21.94 6.57 14.40
N SER A 542 -21.78 5.54 13.57
CA SER A 542 -22.22 4.18 13.90
C SER A 542 -21.25 3.16 13.36
N VAL A 543 -21.06 2.07 14.11
CA VAL A 543 -20.33 0.89 13.64
C VAL A 543 -21.30 -0.27 13.64
N LEU A 544 -21.61 -0.80 12.45
CA LEU A 544 -22.35 -2.03 12.26
C LEU A 544 -21.37 -3.15 11.91
N VAL A 545 -21.48 -4.27 12.61
CA VAL A 545 -20.71 -5.49 12.31
C VAL A 545 -21.71 -6.60 12.05
N GLU A 546 -21.77 -7.06 10.80
CA GLU A 546 -22.70 -8.09 10.38
C GLU A 546 -22.26 -9.51 10.79
N SER A 547 -23.18 -10.46 10.69
CA SER A 547 -22.92 -11.85 11.06
C SER A 547 -21.83 -12.49 10.20
N GLY A 548 -20.88 -13.16 10.84
CA GLY A 548 -19.79 -13.86 10.16
C GLY A 548 -18.61 -12.97 9.76
N ALA A 549 -18.71 -11.65 9.94
CA ALA A 549 -17.54 -10.77 9.88
C ALA A 549 -16.51 -11.15 10.96
N VAL A 550 -15.23 -11.09 10.61
CA VAL A 550 -14.13 -11.43 11.52
C VAL A 550 -13.18 -10.26 11.65
N ILE A 551 -12.87 -9.88 12.89
CA ILE A 551 -11.82 -8.92 13.23
C ILE A 551 -10.87 -9.65 14.16
N ASP A 552 -9.68 -9.99 13.67
CA ASP A 552 -8.70 -10.79 14.39
C ASP A 552 -7.37 -10.04 14.54
N ALA A 553 -7.09 -9.64 15.78
CA ALA A 553 -5.81 -9.09 16.24
C ALA A 553 -5.06 -10.07 17.17
N ALA A 554 -5.45 -11.35 17.22
CA ALA A 554 -4.81 -12.33 18.09
C ALA A 554 -3.31 -12.49 17.75
N GLY A 555 -2.52 -12.93 18.72
CA GLY A 555 -1.12 -13.27 18.47
C GLY A 555 -1.01 -14.50 17.59
N LEU A 556 0.13 -14.63 16.91
CA LEU A 556 0.42 -15.81 16.08
C LEU A 556 0.50 -17.07 16.94
N PRO A 557 -0.28 -18.12 16.62
CA PRO A 557 -0.11 -19.43 17.23
C PRO A 557 1.06 -20.19 16.60
N ASP A 558 1.63 -21.15 17.34
CA ASP A 558 2.58 -22.15 16.83
C ASP A 558 3.80 -21.58 16.08
N VAL A 559 4.32 -20.42 16.50
CA VAL A 559 5.54 -19.83 15.92
C VAL A 559 6.73 -20.76 16.13
N GLU A 560 7.31 -21.23 15.02
CA GLU A 560 8.45 -22.13 15.03
C GLU A 560 9.75 -21.38 15.37
N VAL A 561 10.49 -21.89 16.33
CA VAL A 561 11.79 -21.35 16.77
C VAL A 561 12.86 -22.43 16.64
N PRO A 562 13.97 -22.18 15.93
CA PRO A 562 15.02 -23.18 15.76
C PRO A 562 15.67 -23.51 17.11
N ALA A 563 15.86 -24.81 17.38
CA ALA A 563 16.46 -25.28 18.63
C ALA A 563 17.91 -24.79 18.83
N SER A 564 18.63 -24.47 17.75
CA SER A 564 19.98 -23.89 17.79
C SER A 564 20.02 -22.56 18.55
N ARG A 565 18.90 -21.83 18.65
CA ARG A 565 18.82 -20.58 19.41
C ARG A 565 18.97 -20.77 20.92
N ASN A 566 18.73 -21.98 21.42
CA ASN A 566 18.90 -22.34 22.83
C ASN A 566 20.35 -22.69 23.17
N THR A 567 21.31 -22.38 22.31
CA THR A 567 22.73 -22.66 22.54
C THR A 567 23.59 -21.50 22.08
N LEU A 568 24.14 -20.75 23.04
CA LEU A 568 25.13 -19.70 22.80
C LEU A 568 26.52 -20.33 22.74
N LYS A 569 27.25 -20.08 21.64
CA LYS A 569 28.66 -20.47 21.52
C LYS A 569 29.55 -19.25 21.78
N ILE A 570 30.38 -19.32 22.81
CA ILE A 570 31.43 -18.32 23.09
C ILE A 570 32.78 -18.97 22.80
N ASP A 571 33.52 -18.40 21.85
CA ASP A 571 34.75 -19.01 21.31
C ASP A 571 35.77 -17.95 20.82
N PRO A 572 36.93 -17.82 21.48
CA PRO A 572 37.27 -18.31 22.81
C PRO A 572 36.72 -17.38 23.91
N VAL A 573 36.43 -17.93 25.08
CA VAL A 573 36.17 -17.16 26.30
C VAL A 573 37.45 -16.39 26.69
N LYS A 574 37.36 -15.08 26.96
CA LYS A 574 38.49 -14.22 27.35
C LYS A 574 38.20 -13.51 28.68
N GLY A 575 39.10 -12.59 29.05
CA GLY A 575 39.05 -11.89 30.34
C GLY A 575 37.78 -11.06 30.58
N ASN A 576 37.14 -10.56 29.52
CA ASN A 576 35.88 -9.79 29.63
C ASN A 576 34.70 -10.70 29.94
N GLU A 577 34.63 -11.88 29.31
CA GLU A 577 33.60 -12.89 29.58
C GLU A 577 33.76 -13.50 30.98
N LEU A 578 34.96 -13.47 31.56
CA LEU A 578 35.26 -13.91 32.93
C LEU A 578 35.35 -12.72 33.91
N ALA A 579 34.70 -11.60 33.59
CA ALA A 579 34.71 -10.41 34.43
C ALA A 579 34.18 -10.71 35.85
N ASP A 580 33.05 -11.42 35.90
CA ASP A 580 32.31 -11.75 37.13
C ASP A 580 32.85 -12.99 37.85
N ALA A 581 33.83 -13.67 37.25
CA ALA A 581 34.48 -14.85 37.81
C ALA A 581 36.03 -14.73 37.78
N PRO A 582 36.63 -13.78 38.54
CA PRO A 582 38.06 -13.45 38.45
C PRO A 582 39.00 -14.64 38.67
N ALA A 583 38.59 -15.60 39.50
CA ALA A 583 39.36 -16.82 39.80
C ALA A 583 39.63 -17.68 38.56
N PHE A 584 38.80 -17.57 37.51
CA PHE A 584 38.91 -18.37 36.30
C PHE A 584 39.59 -17.65 35.13
N ARG A 585 39.94 -16.35 35.28
CA ARG A 585 40.61 -15.57 34.22
C ARG A 585 41.96 -16.15 33.79
N ASN A 586 42.65 -16.88 34.68
CA ASN A 586 43.89 -17.59 34.38
C ASN A 586 43.72 -19.12 34.41
N GLY A 587 42.47 -19.60 34.39
CA GLY A 587 42.11 -21.01 34.51
C GLY A 587 41.74 -21.66 33.17
N PHE A 588 41.22 -22.89 33.25
CA PHE A 588 40.86 -23.72 32.09
C PHE A 588 39.76 -23.13 31.19
N LEU A 589 39.01 -22.14 31.69
CA LEU A 589 37.96 -21.45 30.92
C LEU A 589 38.54 -20.38 29.98
N ASN A 590 39.71 -19.81 30.28
CA ASN A 590 40.33 -18.82 29.39
C ASN A 590 40.89 -19.52 28.14
N GLY A 591 40.44 -19.11 26.96
CA GLY A 591 40.80 -19.75 25.69
C GLY A 591 39.88 -20.89 25.27
N ALA A 592 38.92 -21.30 26.11
CA ALA A 592 38.02 -22.42 25.84
C ALA A 592 36.81 -21.99 24.98
N THR A 593 36.30 -22.93 24.17
CA THR A 593 34.98 -22.83 23.55
C THR A 593 33.93 -23.33 24.54
N VAL A 594 32.93 -22.51 24.86
CA VAL A 594 31.85 -22.88 25.78
C VAL A 594 30.49 -22.75 25.07
N TYR A 595 29.61 -23.71 25.37
CA TYR A 595 28.21 -23.70 24.94
C TYR A 595 27.31 -23.48 26.16
N LEU A 596 26.46 -22.46 26.09
CA LEU A 596 25.60 -22.04 27.20
C LEU A 596 24.13 -22.07 26.77
N ASP A 597 23.23 -22.45 27.66
CA ASP A 597 21.78 -22.36 27.42
C ASP A 597 21.25 -21.03 27.98
N PRO A 598 20.92 -20.04 27.13
CA PRO A 598 20.50 -18.72 27.58
C PRO A 598 19.18 -18.73 28.38
N ARG A 599 18.42 -19.84 28.34
CA ARG A 599 17.19 -19.99 29.12
C ARG A 599 17.45 -20.21 30.61
N LEU A 600 18.67 -20.60 30.98
CA LEU A 600 19.11 -20.68 32.36
C LEU A 600 19.55 -19.29 32.81
N SER A 601 18.87 -18.70 33.77
CA SER A 601 19.24 -17.40 34.34
C SER A 601 18.99 -17.38 35.85
N GLY A 602 19.63 -16.44 36.52
CA GLY A 602 19.48 -16.27 37.95
C GLY A 602 20.24 -15.06 38.48
N VAL A 603 20.28 -14.95 39.79
CA VAL A 603 21.04 -13.92 40.50
C VAL A 603 21.97 -14.63 41.48
N THR A 604 23.25 -14.25 41.51
CA THR A 604 24.21 -14.79 42.48
C THR A 604 23.91 -14.25 43.89
N ALA A 605 24.53 -14.84 44.92
CA ALA A 605 24.37 -14.39 46.30
C ALA A 605 24.78 -12.91 46.50
N ASP A 606 25.65 -12.38 45.64
CA ASP A 606 26.15 -11.01 45.66
C ASP A 606 25.26 -10.04 44.85
N GLY A 607 24.11 -10.49 44.33
CA GLY A 607 23.15 -9.67 43.62
C GLY A 607 23.40 -9.48 42.12
N VAL A 608 24.38 -10.18 41.53
CA VAL A 608 24.70 -10.07 40.10
C VAL A 608 23.83 -11.04 39.29
N ALA A 609 23.07 -10.50 38.33
CA ALA A 609 22.29 -11.31 37.40
C ALA A 609 23.20 -12.02 36.39
N TRP A 610 22.87 -13.27 36.07
CA TRP A 610 23.60 -14.07 35.09
C TRP A 610 22.64 -14.76 34.12
N VAL A 611 23.13 -15.02 32.90
CA VAL A 611 22.43 -15.71 31.82
C VAL A 611 23.34 -16.81 31.29
N GLY A 612 22.82 -18.02 31.08
CA GLY A 612 23.57 -19.21 30.69
C GLY A 612 24.38 -19.84 31.82
N SER A 613 25.25 -19.07 32.47
CA SER A 613 26.12 -19.55 33.55
C SER A 613 26.48 -18.41 34.52
N PRO A 614 26.54 -18.66 35.84
CA PRO A 614 27.04 -17.68 36.80
C PRO A 614 28.56 -17.42 36.71
N LEU A 615 29.29 -18.23 35.92
CA LEU A 615 30.74 -18.13 35.78
C LEU A 615 31.18 -17.35 34.53
N ILE A 616 30.25 -17.08 33.60
CA ILE A 616 30.53 -16.46 32.31
C ILE A 616 29.53 -15.33 32.06
N SER A 617 30.04 -14.14 31.77
CA SER A 617 29.24 -12.99 31.35
C SER A 617 28.74 -13.21 29.92
N ALA A 618 27.58 -13.88 29.80
CA ALA A 618 26.98 -14.23 28.52
C ALA A 618 25.74 -13.39 28.17
N ALA A 619 25.35 -12.43 29.02
CA ALA A 619 24.17 -11.60 28.81
C ALA A 619 24.17 -10.85 27.48
N ALA A 620 25.28 -10.19 27.13
CA ALA A 620 25.42 -9.48 25.86
C ALA A 620 25.34 -10.43 24.64
N TYR A 621 25.82 -11.67 24.76
CA TYR A 621 25.71 -12.68 23.71
C TYR A 621 24.27 -13.20 23.60
N ALA A 622 23.56 -13.33 24.72
CA ALA A 622 22.15 -13.68 24.75
C ALA A 622 21.27 -12.58 24.13
N GLU A 623 21.57 -11.31 24.41
CA GLU A 623 20.87 -10.17 23.83
C GLU A 623 21.08 -10.06 22.31
N GLN A 624 22.22 -10.52 21.77
CA GLN A 624 22.47 -10.54 20.33
C GLN A 624 21.74 -11.66 19.57
N VAL A 625 21.06 -12.56 20.28
CA VAL A 625 20.24 -13.59 19.66
C VAL A 625 19.11 -12.92 18.88
N GLY A 626 19.09 -13.11 17.56
CA GLY A 626 18.07 -12.51 16.70
C GLY A 626 16.67 -13.01 17.05
N VAL A 627 15.66 -12.14 17.00
CA VAL A 627 14.22 -12.38 17.11
C VAL A 627 13.56 -12.08 15.77
N SER A 628 12.72 -12.99 15.30
CA SER A 628 11.91 -12.76 14.10
C SER A 628 10.68 -11.91 14.39
N VAL A 629 10.10 -11.30 13.36
CA VAL A 629 8.83 -10.57 13.49
C VAL A 629 7.72 -11.46 14.04
N SER A 630 7.63 -12.72 13.61
CA SER A 630 6.62 -13.67 14.08
C SER A 630 6.68 -13.91 15.59
N GLU A 631 7.88 -13.91 16.18
CA GLU A 631 8.05 -14.05 17.63
C GLU A 631 7.64 -12.79 18.40
N LEU A 632 7.86 -11.61 17.81
CA LEU A 632 7.38 -10.34 18.39
C LEU A 632 5.85 -10.25 18.32
N MET A 633 5.25 -10.99 17.39
CA MET A 633 3.80 -11.08 17.17
C MET A 633 3.12 -12.23 17.94
N LEU A 634 3.73 -12.76 18.99
CA LEU A 634 3.10 -13.78 19.85
C LEU A 634 1.98 -13.22 20.73
N LYS A 635 2.04 -11.92 21.05
CA LYS A 635 1.05 -11.26 21.90
C LYS A 635 -0.08 -10.71 21.03
N GLY A 636 -1.33 -10.91 21.48
CA GLY A 636 -2.48 -10.26 20.85
C GLY A 636 -2.35 -8.74 20.86
N GLY A 637 -2.82 -8.12 19.79
CA GLY A 637 -2.93 -6.68 19.62
C GLY A 637 -4.18 -6.12 20.29
N ASN A 638 -4.54 -4.89 19.94
CA ASN A 638 -5.67 -4.18 20.52
C ASN A 638 -6.74 -3.97 19.45
N VAL A 639 -8.01 -4.11 19.83
CA VAL A 639 -9.16 -3.70 19.02
C VAL A 639 -9.91 -2.62 19.81
N THR A 640 -9.98 -1.41 19.29
CA THR A 640 -10.56 -0.23 19.95
C THR A 640 -11.66 0.41 19.15
#